data_AF-A0A1C5CMW0-F1
#
_entry.id   AF-A0A1C5CMW0-F1
#
_cell.length_a   1.000
_cell.length_b   1.000
_cell.length_c   1.000
_cell.angle_alpha   90.00
_cell.angle_beta   90.00
_cell.angle_gamma   90.00
#
_symmetry.space_group_name_H-M   'P 1'
#
loop_
_entity.id
_entity.type
_entity.pdbx_description
1 polymer ?
#
loop_
_entity_poly.entity_id
_entity_poly.type
_entity_poly.pdbx_seq_one_letter_code
_entity_poly.pdbx_strand_id
1 'polypeptide(L)'
;MKTIVNIKWAAVVWKRRHQASVDEDNDYAKAALDREWRIFEQATRLPLPVMTHLVKDALGMADAPARADAPGHSLLRGLAADDITLLDLSTGADSIDHGAWLEAEAEAEAEAEAEAEAEAEGRLAAAALADGAAAVATRYAHARLTQAPALSADSPATVPTGVDLWLGRAAVAQAPAAAEVLAASPGRVEINYGPQVLTLTLPSAVEPVVCTGSTVQAGDDLADVPSGASIHVALRSADSPAIPHLVRPEYAAGWLALTADPTPLIGLPAVDRAEHLDLLERHDAVFATVQEHYYANPPRIERGWRHHLLSANGRSYLDIVNNVTPMGHAHPRVEEAVSRQLRRLNTNSRFHYASVVEFTERLAALLPEPLDTVFLVNSGSEAVDLGLRLATGATGQHDVVALREAYHGWTYASDAVSTSLQDNPNTLATRPSWVHTVDSPNSYRGRHRGADAVRYAPEAVASIDELAASGRPAGAFVSETYYGNAGGVALPDGYLAEVYAAVRRHGGLAVADEVQVGYGRLGHWFWGFEQQQVVPDVVCVAKAMGNGHPLGAVITSKAVAERYRDQGYFFSSTGGSPVSSVVGLTVLDTLSDEDLQGNAVRVGDRLRNRLEALTDRYGIIGAVHGSGLYLGLELVRDRGTLEPATEETAELCDRMLDLGVVVQPTGDHLNILKIKPPLCIDVAAVDFFADMLDRALAQLGHSG
;
A
#
# COMPACT_ATOMS: atom_id res chain seq x y z
N MET A 1 -17.64 36.42 6.41
CA MET A 1 -17.77 35.06 5.81
C MET A 1 -17.81 33.94 6.86
N LYS A 2 -16.99 33.96 7.92
CA LYS A 2 -16.96 32.98 9.02
C LYS A 2 -18.20 32.89 9.92
N THR A 3 -18.69 34.05 10.36
CA THR A 3 -19.97 34.14 11.07
C THR A 3 -21.06 33.50 10.22
N ILE A 4 -20.97 33.60 8.90
CA ILE A 4 -21.96 33.04 7.99
C ILE A 4 -21.82 31.51 7.86
N VAL A 5 -20.63 30.90 7.75
CA VAL A 5 -20.52 29.43 7.58
C VAL A 5 -20.87 28.66 8.86
N ASN A 6 -20.33 29.07 10.01
CA ASN A 6 -20.64 28.39 11.28
C ASN A 6 -22.08 28.67 11.74
N ILE A 7 -22.59 29.89 11.57
CA ILE A 7 -24.02 30.15 11.81
C ILE A 7 -24.88 29.46 10.76
N LYS A 8 -24.47 29.36 9.50
CA LYS A 8 -25.25 28.65 8.46
C LYS A 8 -25.33 27.17 8.78
N TRP A 9 -24.23 26.49 9.12
CA TRP A 9 -24.30 25.07 9.47
C TRP A 9 -24.97 24.82 10.82
N ALA A 10 -24.71 25.63 11.84
CA ALA A 10 -25.45 25.57 13.10
C ALA A 10 -26.96 25.83 12.87
N ALA A 11 -27.32 26.79 12.02
CA ALA A 11 -28.71 27.08 11.66
C ALA A 11 -29.33 26.01 10.76
N VAL A 12 -28.57 25.39 9.85
CA VAL A 12 -29.02 24.26 9.03
C VAL A 12 -29.32 23.07 9.91
N VAL A 13 -28.37 22.68 10.77
CA VAL A 13 -28.52 21.63 11.77
C VAL A 13 -29.71 21.91 12.71
N TRP A 14 -29.79 23.13 13.25
CA TRP A 14 -30.87 23.51 14.17
C TRP A 14 -32.23 23.54 13.48
N LYS A 15 -32.31 24.10 12.26
CA LYS A 15 -33.53 24.12 11.44
C LYS A 15 -33.95 22.71 11.05
N ARG A 16 -33.01 21.82 10.74
CA ARG A 16 -33.28 20.42 10.39
C ARG A 16 -33.74 19.63 11.61
N ARG A 17 -33.10 19.82 12.77
CA ARG A 17 -33.52 19.23 14.05
C ARG A 17 -34.92 19.72 14.44
N HIS A 18 -35.22 21.00 14.22
CA HIS A 18 -36.56 21.54 14.43
C HIS A 18 -37.58 20.93 13.44
N GLN A 19 -37.22 20.81 12.16
CA GLN A 19 -38.09 20.19 11.15
C GLN A 19 -38.39 18.72 11.47
N ALA A 20 -37.39 17.94 11.87
CA ALA A 20 -37.54 16.56 12.31
C ALA A 20 -38.35 16.43 13.62
N SER A 21 -38.38 17.48 14.47
CA SER A 21 -39.20 17.50 15.69
C SER A 21 -40.65 17.93 15.47
N VAL A 22 -40.95 18.56 14.33
CA VAL A 22 -42.29 19.07 13.98
C VAL A 22 -43.01 18.12 13.01
N ASP A 23 -42.27 17.34 12.23
CA ASP A 23 -42.76 16.39 11.23
C ASP A 23 -42.05 15.04 11.43
N GLU A 24 -42.62 14.21 12.31
CA GLU A 24 -42.01 12.93 12.73
C GLU A 24 -41.91 11.90 11.61
N ASP A 25 -42.60 12.05 10.49
CA ASP A 25 -42.56 11.10 9.35
C ASP A 25 -41.57 11.55 8.23
N ASN A 26 -40.77 12.59 8.49
CA ASN A 26 -39.84 13.14 7.49
C ASN A 26 -38.50 12.41 7.48
N ASP A 27 -38.47 11.22 6.87
CA ASP A 27 -37.26 10.37 6.79
C ASP A 27 -36.08 11.05 6.08
N TYR A 28 -36.36 11.93 5.10
CA TYR A 28 -35.34 12.74 4.45
C TYR A 28 -34.65 13.71 5.42
N ALA A 29 -35.43 14.36 6.31
CA ALA A 29 -34.88 15.29 7.29
C ALA A 29 -34.09 14.56 8.39
N LYS A 30 -34.52 13.36 8.79
CA LYS A 30 -33.80 12.53 9.77
C LYS A 30 -32.48 12.00 9.19
N ALA A 31 -32.51 11.41 7.99
CA ALA A 31 -31.31 10.89 7.33
C ALA A 31 -30.28 11.98 6.99
N ALA A 32 -30.73 13.21 6.70
CA ALA A 32 -29.83 14.33 6.44
C ALA A 32 -29.19 14.89 7.73
N LEU A 33 -29.84 14.75 8.89
CA LEU A 33 -29.39 15.38 10.14
C LEU A 33 -28.02 14.89 10.57
N ASP A 34 -27.77 13.57 10.50
CA ASP A 34 -26.48 12.98 10.88
C ASP A 34 -25.35 13.43 9.95
N ARG A 35 -25.63 13.58 8.65
CA ARG A 35 -24.66 14.12 7.69
C ARG A 35 -24.37 15.59 7.97
N GLU A 36 -25.41 16.39 8.19
CA GLU A 36 -25.28 17.83 8.48
C GLU A 36 -24.58 18.09 9.82
N TRP A 37 -24.82 17.24 10.83
CA TRP A 37 -24.12 17.28 12.11
C TRP A 37 -22.64 16.92 11.96
N ARG A 38 -22.31 15.85 11.22
CA ARG A 38 -20.93 15.49 10.88
C ARG A 38 -20.19 16.64 10.18
N ILE A 39 -20.84 17.32 9.22
CA ILE A 39 -20.25 18.49 8.55
C ILE A 39 -19.97 19.61 9.56
N PHE A 40 -20.90 19.86 10.49
CA PHE A 40 -20.73 20.88 11.53
C PHE A 40 -19.58 20.52 12.50
N GLU A 41 -19.50 19.26 12.94
CA GLU A 41 -18.40 18.78 13.79
C GLU A 41 -17.05 18.94 13.08
N GLN A 42 -16.95 18.55 11.80
CA GLN A 42 -15.72 18.77 11.02
C GLN A 42 -15.39 20.25 10.88
N ALA A 43 -16.38 21.11 10.57
CA ALA A 43 -16.18 22.54 10.41
C ALA A 43 -15.75 23.25 11.72
N THR A 44 -16.03 22.64 12.88
CA THR A 44 -15.69 23.19 14.20
C THR A 44 -14.52 22.47 14.88
N ARG A 45 -13.97 21.43 14.24
CA ARG A 45 -12.87 20.61 14.77
C ARG A 45 -11.56 21.37 14.97
N LEU A 46 -11.33 22.41 14.17
CA LEU A 46 -10.10 23.21 14.20
C LEU A 46 -10.40 24.65 14.61
N PRO A 47 -9.39 25.38 15.13
CA PRO A 47 -9.53 26.80 15.36
C PRO A 47 -10.02 27.51 14.12
N LEU A 48 -10.90 28.47 14.37
CA LEU A 48 -11.61 29.20 13.35
C LEU A 48 -10.63 29.75 12.27
N PRO A 49 -9.50 30.43 12.59
CA PRO A 49 -8.48 30.84 11.60
C PRO A 49 -7.97 29.73 10.68
N VAL A 50 -7.76 28.52 11.19
CA VAL A 50 -7.23 27.38 10.44
C VAL A 50 -8.26 26.89 9.41
N MET A 51 -9.50 26.65 9.84
CA MET A 51 -10.60 26.26 8.94
C MET A 51 -10.87 27.33 7.87
N THR A 52 -10.68 28.60 8.23
CA THR A 52 -10.30 29.73 7.37
C THR A 52 -9.67 29.35 6.04
N HIS A 53 -8.40 29.03 6.20
CA HIS A 53 -7.44 28.83 5.14
C HIS A 53 -7.61 27.47 4.47
N LEU A 54 -8.07 26.43 5.18
CA LEU A 54 -8.43 25.15 4.56
C LEU A 54 -9.54 25.29 3.52
N VAL A 55 -10.59 26.06 3.82
CA VAL A 55 -11.67 26.30 2.84
C VAL A 55 -11.16 27.12 1.66
N LYS A 56 -10.28 28.11 1.89
CA LYS A 56 -9.66 28.86 0.80
C LYS A 56 -8.82 27.94 -0.10
N ASP A 57 -8.02 27.07 0.51
CA ASP A 57 -7.14 26.12 -0.17
C ASP A 57 -7.93 25.15 -1.04
N ALA A 58 -8.98 24.53 -0.50
CA ALA A 58 -9.89 23.66 -1.25
C ALA A 58 -10.62 24.37 -2.41
N LEU A 59 -10.67 25.72 -2.41
CA LEU A 59 -11.25 26.54 -3.48
C LEU A 59 -10.20 27.09 -4.46
N GLY A 60 -8.93 26.73 -4.32
CA GLY A 60 -7.83 27.27 -5.13
C GLY A 60 -7.51 28.74 -4.83
N MET A 61 -7.87 29.21 -3.63
CA MET A 61 -7.69 30.59 -3.16
C MET A 61 -6.68 30.67 -2.00
N ALA A 62 -5.81 29.66 -1.86
CA ALA A 62 -4.78 29.64 -0.83
C ALA A 62 -3.83 30.84 -0.98
N ASP A 63 -3.53 31.47 0.16
CA ASP A 63 -2.42 32.40 0.26
C ASP A 63 -1.14 31.58 0.43
N ALA A 64 -0.06 31.92 -0.26
CA ALA A 64 1.24 31.30 0.00
C ALA A 64 1.66 31.60 1.46
N PRO A 65 2.24 30.64 2.20
CA PRO A 65 2.77 30.93 3.53
C PRO A 65 3.76 32.08 3.48
N ALA A 66 3.70 32.95 4.48
CA ALA A 66 4.67 34.03 4.60
C ALA A 66 6.10 33.45 4.79
N ARG A 67 7.12 34.26 4.52
CA ARG A 67 8.52 33.93 4.78
C ARG A 67 9.09 35.00 5.70
N ALA A 68 10.05 34.64 6.54
CA ALA A 68 10.76 35.62 7.33
C ALA A 68 11.47 36.63 6.40
N ASP A 69 11.35 37.91 6.70
CA ASP A 69 12.17 38.94 6.07
C ASP A 69 13.65 38.65 6.34
N ALA A 70 14.54 39.04 5.42
CA ALA A 70 15.98 38.89 5.60
C ALA A 70 16.43 39.58 6.90
N PRO A 71 17.04 38.84 7.84
CA PRO A 71 17.34 39.40 9.15
C PRO A 71 18.53 40.36 9.08
N GLY A 72 18.60 41.30 10.03
CA GLY A 72 19.78 42.16 10.19
C GLY A 72 20.99 41.37 10.69
N HIS A 73 20.75 40.32 11.47
CA HIS A 73 21.74 39.36 11.97
C HIS A 73 21.15 37.94 11.94
N SER A 74 21.95 36.93 11.62
CA SER A 74 21.52 35.53 11.75
C SER A 74 21.10 35.24 13.20
N LEU A 75 20.02 34.49 13.38
CA LEU A 75 19.49 34.08 14.68
C LEU A 75 20.54 33.34 15.53
N LEU A 76 21.45 32.60 14.89
CA LEU A 76 22.51 31.86 15.57
C LEU A 76 23.87 32.44 15.20
N ARG A 77 24.51 33.12 16.17
CA ARG A 77 25.85 33.67 16.00
C ARG A 77 26.86 32.53 15.91
N GLY A 78 27.74 32.61 14.91
CA GLY A 78 28.80 31.63 14.72
C GLY A 78 28.35 30.37 13.97
N LEU A 79 27.18 30.37 13.32
CA LEU A 79 26.77 29.37 12.34
C LEU A 79 26.45 30.09 11.03
N ALA A 80 27.24 29.86 10.00
CA ALA A 80 26.93 30.28 8.64
C ALA A 80 25.99 29.25 7.96
N ALA A 81 25.36 29.62 6.85
CA ALA A 81 24.51 28.69 6.09
C ALA A 81 25.27 27.41 5.69
N ASP A 82 26.53 27.55 5.25
CA ASP A 82 27.39 26.43 4.85
C ASP A 82 27.80 25.52 6.02
N ASP A 83 27.61 25.96 7.28
CA ASP A 83 27.85 25.16 8.48
C ASP A 83 26.66 24.24 8.81
N ILE A 84 25.50 24.43 8.17
CA ILE A 84 24.24 23.74 8.49
C ILE A 84 23.91 22.70 7.41
N THR A 85 23.87 21.44 7.82
CA THR A 85 23.39 20.35 6.95
C THR A 85 21.87 20.22 7.05
N LEU A 86 21.19 20.22 5.91
CA LEU A 86 19.75 19.95 5.86
C LEU A 86 19.48 18.46 5.98
N LEU A 87 18.72 18.07 7.00
CA LEU A 87 18.25 16.71 7.20
C LEU A 87 16.96 16.51 6.41
N ASP A 88 17.04 15.72 5.34
CA ASP A 88 15.86 15.30 4.58
C ASP A 88 15.19 14.12 5.29
N LEU A 89 13.95 14.33 5.72
CA LEU A 89 13.10 13.36 6.42
C LEU A 89 11.86 13.00 5.60
N SER A 90 11.81 13.46 4.34
CA SER A 90 10.71 13.15 3.45
C SER A 90 10.73 11.68 3.06
N THR A 91 9.58 11.17 2.64
CA THR A 91 9.41 9.78 2.18
C THR A 91 10.36 9.38 1.05
N GLY A 92 10.90 10.34 0.29
CA GLY A 92 11.85 10.08 -0.80
C GLY A 92 13.33 10.13 -0.41
N ALA A 93 13.68 10.38 0.86
CA ALA A 93 15.08 10.55 1.26
C ALA A 93 15.81 9.20 1.42
N ASP A 94 17.08 9.10 1.04
CA ASP A 94 17.88 7.86 1.20
C ASP A 94 18.23 7.59 2.68
N SER A 95 18.27 8.65 3.51
CA SER A 95 18.55 8.57 4.95
C SER A 95 17.56 7.72 5.75
N ILE A 96 16.39 7.45 5.18
CA ILE A 96 15.30 6.66 5.79
C ILE A 96 15.14 5.26 5.16
N ASP A 97 16.11 4.83 4.34
CA ASP A 97 16.13 3.48 3.77
C ASP A 97 16.19 2.39 4.83
N HIS A 98 15.84 1.16 4.43
CA HIS A 98 15.95 -0.04 5.28
C HIS A 98 15.23 0.05 6.63
N GLY A 99 14.13 0.81 6.70
CA GLY A 99 13.36 0.99 7.92
C GLY A 99 13.98 1.98 8.91
N ALA A 100 14.99 2.77 8.53
CA ALA A 100 15.63 3.76 9.42
C ALA A 100 14.68 4.86 9.92
N TRP A 101 13.50 5.02 9.29
CA TRP A 101 12.42 5.90 9.76
C TRP A 101 11.66 5.35 10.97
N LEU A 102 11.71 4.03 11.22
CA LEU A 102 11.07 3.44 12.39
C LEU A 102 11.82 3.89 13.66
N GLU A 103 11.07 4.04 14.74
CA GLU A 103 11.66 4.08 16.07
C GLU A 103 12.47 2.79 16.28
N ALA A 104 13.61 2.88 16.99
CA ALA A 104 14.27 1.64 17.35
C ALA A 104 13.32 0.92 18.32
N GLU A 105 13.06 -0.37 18.11
CA GLU A 105 12.35 -1.16 19.12
C GLU A 105 13.18 -1.13 20.41
N ALA A 106 12.88 -0.18 21.29
CA ALA A 106 13.45 -0.14 22.61
C ALA A 106 12.79 -1.27 23.41
N GLU A 107 13.55 -2.32 23.69
CA GLU A 107 13.31 -3.21 24.83
C GLU A 107 13.44 -2.39 26.15
N ALA A 108 12.56 -1.43 26.40
CA ALA A 108 12.56 -0.66 27.62
C ALA A 108 11.14 -0.17 27.99
N GLU A 109 10.56 -0.84 28.98
CA GLU A 109 9.44 -0.32 29.76
C GLU A 109 9.82 1.00 30.46
N ALA A 110 8.81 1.86 30.59
CA ALA A 110 8.60 2.91 31.61
C ALA A 110 9.09 4.35 31.35
N GLU A 111 8.09 5.25 31.33
CA GLU A 111 8.04 6.60 31.90
C GLU A 111 9.02 7.69 31.37
N ALA A 112 8.64 8.36 30.27
CA ALA A 112 9.03 9.77 29.99
C ALA A 112 8.11 10.44 28.92
N GLU A 113 6.86 10.75 29.27
CA GLU A 113 5.84 11.34 28.37
C GLU A 113 6.10 12.81 27.92
N ALA A 114 7.33 13.32 27.98
CA ALA A 114 7.65 14.66 27.44
C ALA A 114 9.06 14.81 26.83
N GLU A 115 9.91 13.79 26.83
CA GLU A 115 11.25 13.80 26.20
C GLU A 115 11.36 12.82 25.00
N ALA A 116 10.21 12.29 24.54
CA ALA A 116 10.11 11.24 23.53
C ALA A 116 10.15 11.70 22.06
N GLU A 117 10.49 12.96 21.76
CA GLU A 117 10.74 13.45 20.38
C GLU A 117 12.09 12.95 19.79
N ALA A 118 12.79 12.02 20.47
CA ALA A 118 14.25 12.02 20.52
C ALA A 118 15.00 10.78 19.98
N GLU A 119 14.42 9.90 19.15
CA GLU A 119 15.18 8.73 18.68
C GLU A 119 15.53 8.67 17.18
N ALA A 120 14.58 8.68 16.23
CA ALA A 120 14.95 8.56 14.81
C ALA A 120 15.64 9.83 14.26
N GLU A 121 15.00 10.99 14.39
CA GLU A 121 15.55 12.27 13.91
C GLU A 121 16.83 12.65 14.67
N GLY A 122 16.86 12.42 15.98
CA GLY A 122 18.04 12.62 16.82
C GLY A 122 19.22 11.75 16.40
N ARG A 123 19.00 10.46 16.10
CA ARG A 123 20.05 9.56 15.57
C ARG A 123 20.58 10.03 14.21
N LEU A 124 19.68 10.39 13.29
CA LEU A 124 20.06 10.86 11.96
C LEU A 124 20.82 12.19 12.02
N ALA A 125 20.38 13.11 12.88
CA ALA A 125 21.09 14.35 13.13
C ALA A 125 22.46 14.09 13.78
N ALA A 126 22.54 13.23 14.79
CA ALA A 126 23.79 12.86 15.44
C ALA A 126 24.79 12.21 14.47
N ALA A 127 24.32 11.37 13.54
CA ALA A 127 25.15 10.81 12.48
C ALA A 127 25.72 11.89 11.56
N ALA A 128 24.90 12.83 11.10
CA ALA A 128 25.36 13.95 10.28
C ALA A 128 26.35 14.88 11.04
N LEU A 129 26.13 15.10 12.34
CA LEU A 129 27.09 15.83 13.19
C LEU A 129 28.42 15.08 13.34
N ALA A 130 28.38 13.75 13.50
CA ALA A 130 29.58 12.91 13.56
C ALA A 130 30.36 12.91 12.25
N ASP A 131 29.67 13.06 11.11
CA ASP A 131 30.26 13.21 9.76
C ASP A 131 30.81 14.62 9.48
N GLY A 132 30.76 15.51 10.48
CA GLY A 132 31.43 16.82 10.46
C GLY A 132 30.50 18.02 10.25
N ALA A 133 29.18 17.85 10.24
CA ALA A 133 28.25 18.98 10.24
C ALA A 133 28.40 19.78 11.54
N ALA A 134 28.47 21.12 11.45
CA ALA A 134 28.53 21.97 12.65
C ALA A 134 27.15 22.20 13.26
N ALA A 135 26.10 22.13 12.45
CA ALA A 135 24.71 22.01 12.87
C ALA A 135 23.91 21.22 11.81
N VAL A 136 22.77 20.66 12.22
CA VAL A 136 21.83 19.96 11.36
C VAL A 136 20.46 20.60 11.51
N ALA A 137 19.73 20.85 10.42
CA ALA A 137 18.41 21.47 10.46
C ALA A 137 17.38 20.69 9.62
N THR A 138 16.13 20.64 10.08
CA THR A 138 15.01 20.08 9.31
C THR A 138 14.47 21.08 8.28
N ARG A 139 13.61 20.62 7.37
CA ARG A 139 12.90 21.49 6.41
C ARG A 139 11.55 21.93 6.97
N TYR A 140 11.27 23.23 6.87
CA TYR A 140 9.97 23.81 7.18
C TYR A 140 8.88 23.24 6.25
N ALA A 141 7.70 22.96 6.81
CA ALA A 141 6.49 22.54 6.07
C ALA A 141 6.61 21.26 5.22
N HIS A 142 7.69 20.49 5.34
CA HIS A 142 7.86 19.21 4.65
C HIS A 142 7.50 18.05 5.58
N ALA A 143 6.63 17.16 5.12
CA ALA A 143 6.23 15.99 5.90
C ALA A 143 7.47 15.14 6.30
N ARG A 144 7.51 14.75 7.57
CA ARG A 144 8.56 13.93 8.17
C ARG A 144 8.05 12.50 8.37
N LEU A 145 8.60 11.54 7.62
CA LEU A 145 8.19 10.14 7.75
C LEU A 145 8.56 9.55 9.12
N THR A 146 9.62 10.05 9.74
CA THR A 146 10.06 9.69 11.10
C THR A 146 9.02 9.98 12.18
N GLN A 147 8.03 10.82 11.89
CA GLN A 147 6.90 11.12 12.79
C GLN A 147 5.69 10.20 12.56
N ALA A 148 5.81 9.25 11.63
CA ALA A 148 4.75 8.31 11.30
C ALA A 148 4.87 7.04 12.16
N PRO A 149 3.84 6.67 12.93
CA PRO A 149 3.78 5.33 13.49
C PRO A 149 3.68 4.29 12.38
N ALA A 150 4.27 3.11 12.58
CA ALA A 150 4.23 2.03 11.60
C ALA A 150 2.79 1.57 11.29
N LEU A 151 1.95 1.49 12.31
CA LEU A 151 0.53 1.17 12.26
C LEU A 151 -0.26 2.26 12.99
N SER A 152 -1.17 2.94 12.29
CA SER A 152 -2.01 3.99 12.89
C SER A 152 -3.36 4.09 12.20
N ALA A 153 -4.42 4.09 13.03
CA ALA A 153 -5.79 4.32 12.60
C ALA A 153 -6.04 5.79 12.21
N ASP A 154 -5.23 6.70 12.75
CA ASP A 154 -5.34 8.13 12.55
C ASP A 154 -4.20 8.63 11.63
N SER A 155 -4.49 9.63 10.80
CA SER A 155 -3.46 10.36 10.07
C SER A 155 -2.53 11.04 11.10
N PRO A 156 -1.22 10.74 11.10
CA PRO A 156 -0.27 11.31 12.06
C PRO A 156 0.03 12.79 11.76
N ALA A 157 0.48 13.51 12.78
CA ALA A 157 0.97 14.87 12.61
C ALA A 157 2.43 14.83 12.14
N THR A 158 2.66 15.09 10.85
CA THR A 158 3.96 14.90 10.20
C THR A 158 4.52 16.17 9.58
N VAL A 159 3.69 17.20 9.43
CA VAL A 159 4.08 18.46 8.78
C VAL A 159 4.50 19.46 9.85
N PRO A 160 5.77 19.91 9.87
CA PRO A 160 6.25 20.84 10.88
C PRO A 160 5.81 22.26 10.58
N THR A 161 5.51 23.01 11.63
CA THR A 161 5.12 24.43 11.59
C THR A 161 6.28 25.38 11.91
N GLY A 162 7.48 24.81 12.10
CA GLY A 162 8.75 25.50 12.33
C GLY A 162 9.93 24.66 11.82
N VAL A 163 11.13 24.98 12.30
CA VAL A 163 12.38 24.27 11.97
C VAL A 163 13.06 23.84 13.25
N ASP A 164 13.44 22.56 13.31
CA ASP A 164 14.31 22.02 14.35
C ASP A 164 15.76 22.03 13.91
N LEU A 165 16.65 22.31 14.86
CA LEU A 165 18.10 22.31 14.69
C LEU A 165 18.80 21.51 15.80
N TRP A 166 19.86 20.78 15.45
CA TRP A 166 20.79 20.15 16.39
C TRP A 166 22.18 20.74 16.22
N LEU A 167 22.82 21.12 17.34
CA LEU A 167 24.11 21.80 17.32
C LEU A 167 25.27 20.85 17.59
N GLY A 168 26.26 20.81 16.69
CA GLY A 168 27.55 20.15 16.93
C GLY A 168 28.53 21.00 17.74
N ARG A 169 28.32 22.32 17.79
CA ARG A 169 29.13 23.28 18.56
C ARG A 169 28.25 24.28 19.29
N ALA A 170 28.75 24.86 20.38
CA ALA A 170 28.04 25.92 21.09
C ALA A 170 27.80 27.14 20.17
N ALA A 171 26.64 27.78 20.34
CA ALA A 171 26.24 28.97 19.60
C ALA A 171 25.52 29.96 20.53
N VAL A 172 25.37 31.20 20.09
CA VAL A 172 24.58 32.21 20.81
C VAL A 172 23.33 32.52 19.99
N ALA A 173 22.16 32.28 20.56
CA ALA A 173 20.91 32.76 19.99
C ALA A 173 20.86 34.28 20.18
N GLN A 174 20.68 35.04 19.10
CA GLN A 174 20.68 36.50 19.09
C GLN A 174 19.46 37.06 18.38
N ALA A 175 19.05 38.28 18.72
CA ALA A 175 17.88 38.92 18.14
C ALA A 175 18.13 39.23 16.64
N PRO A 176 17.32 38.67 15.71
CA PRO A 176 17.52 38.91 14.27
C PRO A 176 17.15 40.33 13.81
N ALA A 177 16.32 41.02 14.60
CA ALA A 177 15.92 42.42 14.44
C ALA A 177 15.66 43.05 15.81
N ALA A 178 15.51 44.39 15.85
CA ALA A 178 15.08 45.06 17.06
C ALA A 178 13.65 44.62 17.44
N ALA A 179 13.46 44.25 18.70
CA ALA A 179 12.25 43.58 19.15
C ALA A 179 11.93 43.85 20.63
N GLU A 180 10.68 43.64 21.01
CA GLU A 180 10.20 43.51 22.38
C GLU A 180 10.20 42.02 22.75
N VAL A 181 10.71 41.71 23.94
CA VAL A 181 10.71 40.37 24.52
C VAL A 181 9.33 40.11 25.14
N LEU A 182 8.54 39.29 24.46
CA LEU A 182 7.17 38.94 24.85
C LEU A 182 7.16 37.90 25.97
N ALA A 183 8.12 36.97 25.96
CA ALA A 183 8.32 35.98 27.02
C ALA A 183 9.79 35.55 27.08
N ALA A 184 10.31 35.40 28.30
CA ALA A 184 11.60 34.80 28.56
C ALA A 184 11.49 33.93 29.83
N SER A 185 11.71 32.63 29.67
CA SER A 185 11.75 31.63 30.75
C SER A 185 12.75 30.53 30.40
N PRO A 186 13.22 29.71 31.36
CA PRO A 186 14.08 28.57 31.06
C PRO A 186 13.50 27.74 29.89
N GLY A 187 14.31 27.47 28.87
CA GLY A 187 13.92 26.73 27.67
C GLY A 187 13.02 27.47 26.67
N ARG A 188 12.69 28.76 26.86
CA ARG A 188 11.81 29.49 25.92
C ARG A 188 12.08 30.99 25.86
N VAL A 189 12.18 31.51 24.63
CA VAL A 189 12.21 32.95 24.34
C VAL A 189 11.19 33.27 23.24
N GLU A 190 10.37 34.30 23.46
CA GLU A 190 9.48 34.87 22.45
C GLU A 190 9.77 36.35 22.27
N ILE A 191 9.91 36.78 21.01
CA ILE A 191 10.07 38.18 20.64
C ILE A 191 9.13 38.52 19.48
N ASN A 192 8.75 39.79 19.34
CA ASN A 192 8.06 40.23 18.13
C ASN A 192 9.04 40.31 16.93
N TYR A 193 8.54 40.03 15.74
CA TYR A 193 9.30 40.14 14.49
C TYR A 193 8.35 40.62 13.38
N GLY A 194 8.29 41.93 13.18
CA GLY A 194 7.30 42.54 12.28
C GLY A 194 5.86 42.19 12.69
N PRO A 195 5.01 41.62 11.80
CA PRO A 195 3.66 41.18 12.14
C PRO A 195 3.61 39.81 12.84
N GLN A 196 4.77 39.19 13.08
CA GLN A 196 4.90 37.83 13.59
C GLN A 196 5.49 37.81 15.00
N VAL A 197 5.41 36.66 15.63
CA VAL A 197 6.06 36.31 16.89
C VAL A 197 7.07 35.20 16.59
N LEU A 198 8.34 35.48 16.83
CA LEU A 198 9.42 34.50 16.78
C LEU A 198 9.48 33.79 18.14
N THR A 199 9.36 32.46 18.10
CA THR A 199 9.48 31.59 19.27
C THR A 199 10.71 30.73 19.12
N LEU A 200 11.58 30.76 20.13
CA LEU A 200 12.71 29.86 20.30
C LEU A 200 12.38 28.91 21.46
N THR A 201 12.25 27.63 21.15
CA THR A 201 12.21 26.58 22.18
C THR A 201 13.61 25.99 22.28
N LEU A 202 14.14 25.97 23.49
CA LEU A 202 15.50 25.60 23.83
C LEU A 202 15.44 24.48 24.89
N PRO A 203 16.53 23.75 25.15
CA PRO A 203 16.57 22.80 26.26
C PRO A 203 16.23 23.50 27.57
N SER A 204 15.50 22.82 28.47
CA SER A 204 15.01 23.40 29.73
C SER A 204 16.11 23.95 30.64
N ALA A 205 17.35 23.47 30.50
CA ALA A 205 18.53 23.94 31.21
C ALA A 205 19.12 25.25 30.66
N VAL A 206 18.67 25.73 29.50
CA VAL A 206 19.13 26.98 28.88
C VAL A 206 18.33 28.15 29.44
N GLU A 207 19.03 29.05 30.12
CA GLU A 207 18.46 30.28 30.68
C GLU A 207 18.58 31.44 29.69
N PRO A 208 17.49 32.16 29.39
CA PRO A 208 17.56 33.40 28.62
C PRO A 208 18.41 34.46 29.33
N VAL A 209 19.17 35.25 28.56
CA VAL A 209 19.93 36.41 29.08
C VAL A 209 19.11 37.71 29.04
N VAL A 210 17.84 37.62 28.65
CA VAL A 210 16.88 38.72 28.51
C VAL A 210 15.68 38.53 29.44
N CYS A 211 14.96 39.62 29.73
CA CYS A 211 13.77 39.62 30.58
C CYS A 211 12.51 39.92 29.78
N THR A 212 11.39 39.28 30.15
CA THR A 212 10.06 39.62 29.62
C THR A 212 9.75 41.12 29.79
N GLY A 213 9.25 41.76 28.73
CA GLY A 213 8.93 43.19 28.67
C GLY A 213 10.13 44.10 28.39
N SER A 214 11.35 43.55 28.24
CA SER A 214 12.51 44.31 27.79
C SER A 214 12.52 44.50 26.27
N THR A 215 13.33 45.43 25.79
CA THR A 215 13.60 45.60 24.35
C THR A 215 15.03 45.23 24.03
N VAL A 216 15.22 44.60 22.88
CA VAL A 216 16.51 44.17 22.33
C VAL A 216 16.76 44.86 21.00
N GLN A 217 18.02 45.16 20.70
CA GLN A 217 18.47 45.60 19.38
C GLN A 217 18.85 44.39 18.53
N ALA A 218 18.92 44.58 17.20
CA ALA A 218 19.39 43.54 16.31
C ALA A 218 20.84 43.15 16.67
N GLY A 219 21.08 41.86 16.86
CA GLY A 219 22.36 41.31 17.29
C GLY A 219 22.54 41.20 18.80
N ASP A 220 21.61 41.67 19.64
CA ASP A 220 21.70 41.44 21.10
C ASP A 220 21.50 39.94 21.43
N ASP A 221 22.20 39.46 22.45
CA ASP A 221 22.15 38.06 22.87
C ASP A 221 20.79 37.74 23.53
N LEU A 222 20.21 36.60 23.19
CA LEU A 222 18.96 36.08 23.75
C LEU A 222 19.21 34.91 24.69
N ALA A 223 20.11 33.98 24.33
CA ALA A 223 20.52 32.85 25.16
C ALA A 223 21.84 32.22 24.64
N ASP A 224 22.64 31.69 25.57
CA ASP A 224 23.79 30.82 25.24
C ASP A 224 23.31 29.38 25.04
N VAL A 225 23.59 28.81 23.87
CA VAL A 225 23.14 27.45 23.52
C VAL A 225 24.33 26.49 23.46
N PRO A 226 24.37 25.43 24.29
CA PRO A 226 25.50 24.52 24.34
C PRO A 226 25.60 23.62 23.10
N SER A 227 26.79 23.04 22.87
CA SER A 227 26.95 21.92 21.92
C SER A 227 26.10 20.72 22.37
N GLY A 228 25.52 20.01 21.41
CA GLY A 228 24.58 18.90 21.65
C GLY A 228 23.14 19.33 21.90
N ALA A 229 22.85 20.64 21.96
CA ALA A 229 21.49 21.13 22.13
C ALA A 229 20.63 20.97 20.88
N SER A 230 19.33 20.72 21.08
CA SER A 230 18.29 20.90 20.07
C SER A 230 17.57 22.23 20.25
N ILE A 231 17.20 22.89 19.15
CA ILE A 231 16.47 24.15 19.12
C ILE A 231 15.29 24.02 18.18
N HIS A 232 14.10 24.46 18.59
CA HIS A 232 12.97 24.66 17.69
C HIS A 232 12.75 26.14 17.44
N VAL A 233 12.67 26.52 16.16
CA VAL A 233 12.44 27.89 15.70
C VAL A 233 11.09 27.94 14.98
N ALA A 234 10.14 28.71 15.54
CA ALA A 234 8.83 28.92 14.94
C ALA A 234 8.55 30.40 14.74
N LEU A 235 7.84 30.72 13.65
CA LEU A 235 7.43 32.07 13.33
C LEU A 235 5.93 32.07 13.04
N ARG A 236 5.15 32.69 13.93
CA ARG A 236 3.68 32.65 13.88
C ARG A 236 3.09 34.05 13.78
N SER A 237 1.91 34.16 13.19
CA SER A 237 1.14 35.42 13.20
C SER A 237 0.80 35.80 14.64
N ALA A 238 0.91 37.08 15.02
CA ALA A 238 0.66 37.51 16.40
C ALA A 238 -0.74 37.14 16.91
N ASP A 239 -1.76 37.23 16.05
CA ASP A 239 -3.16 36.90 16.36
C ASP A 239 -3.51 35.41 16.13
N SER A 240 -2.52 34.55 15.88
CA SER A 240 -2.74 33.12 15.68
C SER A 240 -3.17 32.43 16.99
N PRO A 241 -4.02 31.38 16.91
CA PRO A 241 -4.19 30.45 18.03
C PRO A 241 -2.84 29.74 18.31
N ALA A 242 -2.75 29.02 19.43
CA ALA A 242 -1.60 28.15 19.68
C ALA A 242 -1.40 27.18 18.51
N ILE A 243 -0.20 27.18 17.93
CA ILE A 243 0.15 26.39 16.75
C ILE A 243 0.91 25.14 17.23
N PRO A 244 0.43 23.93 16.92
CA PRO A 244 1.15 22.70 17.22
C PRO A 244 2.50 22.64 16.51
N HIS A 245 3.50 22.00 17.11
CA HIS A 245 4.82 21.77 16.50
C HIS A 245 4.69 21.04 15.15
N LEU A 246 3.94 19.94 15.16
CA LEU A 246 3.58 19.14 13.99
C LEU A 246 2.07 19.18 13.79
N VAL A 247 1.64 19.20 12.53
CA VAL A 247 0.22 19.15 12.16
C VAL A 247 -0.05 18.05 11.15
N ARG A 248 -1.31 17.58 11.14
CA ARG A 248 -1.77 16.56 10.18
C ARG A 248 -1.72 17.12 8.75
N PRO A 249 -1.25 16.33 7.76
CA PRO A 249 -1.15 16.77 6.36
C PRO A 249 -2.44 17.38 5.81
N GLU A 250 -3.58 16.75 6.06
CA GLU A 250 -4.90 17.23 5.60
C GLU A 250 -5.32 18.58 6.21
N TYR A 251 -4.64 19.03 7.27
CA TYR A 251 -4.88 20.32 7.92
C TYR A 251 -3.71 21.30 7.73
N ALA A 252 -2.63 20.89 7.07
CA ALA A 252 -1.39 21.63 6.98
C ALA A 252 -1.57 22.99 6.30
N ALA A 253 -2.29 23.07 5.18
CA ALA A 253 -2.55 24.34 4.49
C ALA A 253 -3.22 25.38 5.40
N GLY A 254 -4.10 24.94 6.30
CA GLY A 254 -4.77 25.79 7.27
C GLY A 254 -3.85 26.38 8.33
N TRP A 255 -2.98 25.53 8.88
CA TRP A 255 -2.04 25.91 9.93
C TRP A 255 -0.88 26.73 9.39
N LEU A 256 -0.31 26.31 8.24
CA LEU A 256 0.82 26.96 7.61
C LEU A 256 0.51 28.37 7.09
N ALA A 257 -0.76 28.67 6.79
CA ALA A 257 -1.19 30.01 6.45
C ALA A 257 -1.14 30.99 7.64
N LEU A 258 -0.99 30.48 8.88
CA LEU A 258 -0.85 31.27 10.10
C LEU A 258 0.61 31.36 10.58
N THR A 259 1.52 30.66 9.91
CA THR A 259 2.96 30.68 10.18
C THR A 259 3.72 31.36 9.05
N ALA A 260 5.02 31.53 9.28
CA ALA A 260 5.96 31.94 8.26
C ALA A 260 7.20 31.06 8.30
N ASP A 261 7.83 30.86 7.15
CA ASP A 261 9.06 30.09 7.03
C ASP A 261 10.20 30.79 7.82
N PRO A 262 10.71 30.18 8.92
CA PRO A 262 11.76 30.77 9.74
C PRO A 262 13.16 30.49 9.18
N THR A 263 13.29 29.67 8.14
CA THR A 263 14.57 29.22 7.56
C THR A 263 15.53 30.37 7.19
N PRO A 264 15.06 31.53 6.66
CA PRO A 264 15.93 32.69 6.43
C PRO A 264 16.58 33.26 7.69
N LEU A 265 15.99 33.09 8.87
CA LEU A 265 16.53 33.61 10.13
C LEU A 265 17.83 32.89 10.53
N ILE A 266 18.01 31.63 10.14
CA ILE A 266 19.22 30.83 10.38
C ILE A 266 20.17 30.85 9.17
N GLY A 267 19.92 31.71 8.17
CA GLY A 267 20.77 31.90 7.00
C GLY A 267 20.52 30.91 5.85
N LEU A 268 19.59 29.97 6.00
CA LEU A 268 19.23 29.02 4.95
C LEU A 268 18.16 29.62 3.99
N PRO A 269 18.11 29.19 2.72
CA PRO A 269 17.10 29.68 1.79
C PRO A 269 15.69 29.23 2.21
N ALA A 270 14.71 30.11 2.03
CA ALA A 270 13.31 29.76 2.22
C ALA A 270 12.88 28.63 1.26
N VAL A 271 11.98 27.79 1.73
CA VAL A 271 11.47 26.65 0.98
C VAL A 271 10.59 27.12 -0.17
N ASP A 272 10.85 26.60 -1.38
CA ASP A 272 9.94 26.76 -2.50
C ASP A 272 8.90 25.63 -2.48
N ARG A 273 7.66 25.96 -2.07
CA ARG A 273 6.53 25.02 -2.02
C ARG A 273 5.87 24.87 -3.39
N ALA A 274 6.63 24.75 -4.48
CA ALA A 274 6.06 24.32 -5.76
C ALA A 274 5.61 22.86 -5.62
N GLU A 275 4.45 22.66 -4.99
CA GLU A 275 3.90 21.35 -4.70
C GLU A 275 3.40 20.73 -6.00
N HIS A 276 3.78 19.47 -6.22
CA HIS A 276 3.20 18.59 -7.23
C HIS A 276 1.80 18.13 -6.81
N LEU A 277 0.91 19.06 -6.41
CA LEU A 277 -0.50 18.77 -6.10
C LEU A 277 -1.25 18.29 -7.35
N ASP A 278 -0.72 18.59 -8.53
CA ASP A 278 -1.29 18.22 -9.83
C ASP A 278 -0.87 16.82 -10.32
N LEU A 279 -0.19 16.00 -9.51
CA LEU A 279 0.35 14.72 -10.01
C LEU A 279 -0.76 13.77 -10.48
N LEU A 280 -1.90 13.71 -9.78
CA LEU A 280 -3.05 12.91 -10.20
C LEU A 280 -3.69 13.48 -11.47
N GLU A 281 -3.84 14.81 -11.56
CA GLU A 281 -4.36 15.46 -12.78
C GLU A 281 -3.43 15.22 -13.99
N ARG A 282 -2.11 15.27 -13.77
CA ARG A 282 -1.10 14.96 -14.78
C ARG A 282 -1.11 13.49 -15.14
N HIS A 283 -1.34 12.59 -14.18
CA HIS A 283 -1.54 11.17 -14.43
C HIS A 283 -2.73 10.99 -15.38
N ASP A 284 -3.88 11.57 -15.06
CA ASP A 284 -5.12 11.44 -15.86
C ASP A 284 -4.96 12.05 -17.26
N ALA A 285 -4.10 13.06 -17.41
CA ALA A 285 -3.80 13.67 -18.69
C ALA A 285 -2.89 12.81 -19.60
N VAL A 286 -2.10 11.88 -19.04
CA VAL A 286 -1.09 11.11 -19.81
C VAL A 286 -1.36 9.61 -19.88
N PHE A 287 -2.06 9.03 -18.91
CA PHE A 287 -2.40 7.61 -18.87
C PHE A 287 -3.62 7.31 -19.76
N ALA A 288 -3.64 6.11 -20.33
CA ALA A 288 -4.83 5.62 -21.02
C ALA A 288 -5.93 5.37 -19.99
N THR A 289 -7.16 5.82 -20.25
CA THR A 289 -8.29 5.74 -19.31
C THR A 289 -8.68 4.32 -18.88
N VAL A 290 -8.20 3.31 -19.60
CA VAL A 290 -8.39 1.88 -19.26
C VAL A 290 -7.37 1.37 -18.23
N GLN A 291 -6.34 2.15 -17.91
CA GLN A 291 -5.39 1.87 -16.84
C GLN A 291 -5.90 2.54 -15.56
N GLU A 292 -6.74 1.83 -14.84
CA GLU A 292 -7.39 2.32 -13.62
C GLU A 292 -6.41 2.35 -12.43
N HIS A 293 -6.74 3.18 -11.43
CA HIS A 293 -6.09 3.19 -10.13
C HIS A 293 -7.08 2.87 -9.02
N TYR A 294 -6.58 2.40 -7.88
CA TYR A 294 -7.41 2.21 -6.70
C TYR A 294 -7.86 3.56 -6.13
N TYR A 295 -9.08 3.57 -5.58
CA TYR A 295 -9.71 4.72 -4.94
C TYR A 295 -9.92 5.93 -5.86
N ALA A 296 -10.93 6.75 -5.56
CA ALA A 296 -11.16 7.99 -6.31
C ALA A 296 -10.06 9.03 -6.05
N ASN A 297 -9.53 9.08 -4.82
CA ASN A 297 -8.44 9.96 -4.42
C ASN A 297 -7.31 9.11 -3.80
N PRO A 298 -6.48 8.44 -4.62
CA PRO A 298 -5.44 7.56 -4.12
C PRO A 298 -4.40 8.32 -3.28
N PRO A 299 -3.93 7.77 -2.15
CA PRO A 299 -2.76 8.31 -1.49
C PRO A 299 -1.54 8.17 -2.42
N ARG A 300 -0.72 9.23 -2.49
CA ARG A 300 0.54 9.20 -3.24
C ARG A 300 1.58 8.38 -2.48
N ILE A 301 1.78 7.13 -2.87
CA ILE A 301 2.77 6.21 -2.29
C ILE A 301 4.12 6.36 -3.01
N GLU A 302 5.17 6.64 -2.25
CA GLU A 302 6.53 6.90 -2.80
C GLU A 302 7.60 5.97 -2.20
N ARG A 303 7.26 5.24 -1.12
CA ARG A 303 8.16 4.28 -0.48
C ARG A 303 7.34 3.11 0.04
N GLY A 304 7.95 1.95 0.15
CA GLY A 304 7.40 0.83 0.89
C GLY A 304 8.49 0.19 1.77
N TRP A 305 8.07 -0.47 2.84
CA TRP A 305 8.95 -1.24 3.71
C TRP A 305 8.19 -2.44 4.26
N ARG A 306 8.69 -3.67 4.04
CA ARG A 306 7.99 -4.90 4.44
C ARG A 306 6.53 -4.89 3.95
N HIS A 307 5.56 -4.85 4.86
CA HIS A 307 4.12 -4.80 4.57
C HIS A 307 3.50 -3.40 4.74
N HIS A 308 4.31 -2.34 4.62
CA HIS A 308 3.88 -0.94 4.70
C HIS A 308 4.04 -0.22 3.37
N LEU A 309 3.03 0.59 3.01
CA LEU A 309 3.04 1.57 1.93
C LEU A 309 3.11 2.97 2.54
N LEU A 310 4.13 3.75 2.19
CA LEU A 310 4.45 5.03 2.82
C LEU A 310 4.15 6.16 1.85
N SER A 311 3.25 7.04 2.25
CA SER A 311 2.80 8.17 1.43
C SER A 311 3.78 9.34 1.48
N ALA A 312 3.75 10.20 0.45
CA ALA A 312 4.51 11.45 0.40
C ALA A 312 4.19 12.41 1.57
N ASN A 313 3.04 12.22 2.23
CA ASN A 313 2.60 13.02 3.38
C ASN A 313 3.10 12.46 4.73
N GLY A 314 3.99 11.46 4.72
CA GLY A 314 4.51 10.85 5.93
C GLY A 314 3.50 9.97 6.65
N ARG A 315 2.52 9.38 5.95
CA ARG A 315 1.60 8.39 6.54
C ARG A 315 1.98 6.98 6.08
N SER A 316 2.07 6.05 7.03
CA SER A 316 2.17 4.61 6.79
C SER A 316 0.78 4.00 6.62
N TYR A 317 0.62 3.17 5.60
CA TYR A 317 -0.56 2.36 5.34
C TYR A 317 -0.18 0.88 5.39
N LEU A 318 -0.99 0.07 6.07
CA LEU A 318 -0.86 -1.37 6.07
C LEU A 318 -1.29 -1.94 4.72
N ASP A 319 -0.42 -2.75 4.12
CA ASP A 319 -0.65 -3.40 2.83
C ASP A 319 -1.25 -4.79 2.99
N ILE A 320 -2.55 -4.91 2.69
CA ILE A 320 -3.28 -6.18 2.71
C ILE A 320 -3.52 -6.73 1.30
N VAL A 321 -3.04 -6.06 0.25
CA VAL A 321 -3.40 -6.38 -1.13
C VAL A 321 -2.24 -6.82 -2.01
N ASN A 322 -0.98 -6.62 -1.67
CA ASN A 322 0.12 -6.91 -2.62
C ASN A 322 0.74 -8.30 -2.44
N ASN A 323 0.36 -9.23 -3.33
CA ASN A 323 1.03 -10.53 -3.49
C ASN A 323 2.14 -10.52 -4.56
N VAL A 324 2.36 -9.39 -5.23
CA VAL A 324 3.47 -9.20 -6.18
C VAL A 324 4.81 -9.11 -5.45
N THR A 325 4.81 -8.61 -4.21
CA THR A 325 5.97 -8.45 -3.33
C THR A 325 5.88 -9.41 -2.13
N PRO A 326 5.98 -10.74 -2.32
CA PRO A 326 5.83 -11.71 -1.22
C PRO A 326 6.86 -11.53 -0.09
N MET A 327 8.06 -11.04 -0.37
CA MET A 327 9.07 -10.75 0.67
C MET A 327 8.84 -9.41 1.35
N GLY A 328 7.87 -8.62 0.87
CA GLY A 328 7.65 -7.24 1.25
C GLY A 328 8.43 -6.25 0.38
N HIS A 329 8.10 -4.98 0.59
CA HIS A 329 8.66 -3.84 -0.13
C HIS A 329 10.09 -3.52 0.33
N ALA A 330 10.91 -3.09 -0.63
CA ALA A 330 12.30 -2.65 -0.42
C ALA A 330 13.19 -3.67 0.33
N HIS A 331 13.03 -4.96 0.03
CA HIS A 331 13.81 -6.02 0.65
C HIS A 331 15.33 -5.87 0.34
N PRO A 332 16.21 -5.70 1.34
CA PRO A 332 17.62 -5.34 1.10
C PRO A 332 18.40 -6.35 0.23
N ARG A 333 18.11 -7.66 0.39
CA ARG A 333 18.77 -8.70 -0.43
C ARG A 333 18.50 -8.55 -1.93
N VAL A 334 17.30 -8.09 -2.32
CA VAL A 334 16.94 -7.89 -3.73
C VAL A 334 17.71 -6.72 -4.31
N GLU A 335 17.75 -5.61 -3.57
CA GLU A 335 18.51 -4.41 -3.96
C GLU A 335 19.99 -4.75 -4.17
N GLU A 336 20.62 -5.42 -3.19
CA GLU A 336 22.03 -5.80 -3.29
C GLU A 336 22.29 -6.71 -4.48
N ALA A 337 21.45 -7.74 -4.68
CA ALA A 337 21.60 -8.71 -5.76
C ALA A 337 21.46 -8.05 -7.14
N VAL A 338 20.44 -7.21 -7.33
CA VAL A 338 20.18 -6.47 -8.58
C VAL A 338 21.31 -5.48 -8.85
N SER A 339 21.66 -4.66 -7.86
CA SER A 339 22.72 -3.64 -7.94
C SER A 339 24.06 -4.28 -8.34
N ARG A 340 24.41 -5.41 -7.73
CA ARG A 340 25.61 -6.19 -8.05
C ARG A 340 25.57 -6.76 -9.46
N GLN A 341 24.43 -7.29 -9.91
CA GLN A 341 24.30 -7.89 -11.23
C GLN A 341 24.30 -6.84 -12.36
N LEU A 342 23.66 -5.68 -12.16
CA LEU A 342 23.65 -4.58 -13.11
C LEU A 342 25.04 -3.99 -13.36
N ARG A 343 25.91 -3.96 -12.33
CA ARG A 343 27.33 -3.59 -12.51
C ARG A 343 28.13 -4.57 -13.39
N ARG A 344 27.62 -5.79 -13.61
CA ARG A 344 28.32 -6.86 -14.35
C ARG A 344 27.77 -7.05 -15.76
N LEU A 345 26.51 -7.47 -15.87
CA LEU A 345 25.88 -7.82 -17.13
C LEU A 345 24.35 -7.88 -16.98
N ASN A 346 23.63 -7.34 -17.94
CA ASN A 346 22.21 -7.63 -18.13
C ASN A 346 21.89 -7.69 -19.63
N THR A 347 21.57 -8.88 -20.14
CA THR A 347 21.35 -9.14 -21.58
C THR A 347 20.37 -10.29 -21.78
N ASN A 348 20.08 -10.66 -23.03
CA ASN A 348 19.16 -11.75 -23.36
C ASN A 348 19.74 -13.15 -23.07
N SER A 349 18.86 -14.15 -22.95
CA SER A 349 19.17 -15.55 -22.61
C SER A 349 19.74 -16.40 -23.74
N ARG A 350 20.13 -15.82 -24.89
CA ARG A 350 20.92 -16.55 -25.90
C ARG A 350 22.41 -16.60 -25.56
N PHE A 351 22.87 -15.72 -24.67
CA PHE A 351 24.20 -15.83 -24.10
C PHE A 351 24.20 -16.80 -22.92
N HIS A 352 25.34 -17.43 -22.68
CA HIS A 352 25.49 -18.42 -21.62
C HIS A 352 26.01 -17.77 -20.33
N TYR A 353 25.27 -17.89 -19.24
CA TYR A 353 25.63 -17.40 -17.91
C TYR A 353 25.06 -18.31 -16.82
N ALA A 354 25.74 -18.35 -15.67
CA ALA A 354 25.41 -19.30 -14.61
C ALA A 354 24.03 -19.06 -13.99
N SER A 355 23.66 -17.79 -13.77
CA SER A 355 22.46 -17.46 -13.00
C SER A 355 21.16 -17.96 -13.63
N VAL A 356 21.04 -17.98 -14.98
CA VAL A 356 19.83 -18.52 -15.62
C VAL A 356 19.73 -20.03 -15.45
N VAL A 357 20.86 -20.75 -15.52
CA VAL A 357 20.89 -22.21 -15.35
C VAL A 357 20.57 -22.57 -13.90
N GLU A 358 21.24 -21.94 -12.94
CA GLU A 358 21.03 -22.16 -11.51
C GLU A 358 19.57 -21.86 -11.13
N PHE A 359 19.02 -20.76 -11.67
CA PHE A 359 17.63 -20.41 -11.41
C PHE A 359 16.66 -21.45 -11.98
N THR A 360 16.83 -21.88 -13.23
CA THR A 360 15.91 -22.85 -13.83
C THR A 360 16.01 -24.23 -13.18
N GLU A 361 17.21 -24.66 -12.78
CA GLU A 361 17.41 -25.92 -12.03
C GLU A 361 16.70 -25.88 -10.67
N ARG A 362 16.88 -24.79 -9.90
CA ARG A 362 16.24 -24.64 -8.60
C ARG A 362 14.73 -24.50 -8.69
N LEU A 363 14.22 -23.81 -9.72
CA LEU A 363 12.79 -23.71 -9.95
C LEU A 363 12.19 -25.08 -10.30
N ALA A 364 12.80 -25.82 -11.23
CA ALA A 364 12.33 -27.16 -11.61
C ALA A 364 12.35 -28.14 -10.43
N ALA A 365 13.36 -28.05 -9.55
CA ALA A 365 13.47 -28.88 -8.35
C ALA A 365 12.33 -28.69 -7.33
N LEU A 366 11.55 -27.62 -7.43
CA LEU A 366 10.37 -27.37 -6.59
C LEU A 366 9.09 -28.02 -7.15
N LEU A 367 9.15 -28.66 -8.32
CA LEU A 367 7.99 -29.31 -8.93
C LEU A 367 8.11 -30.85 -8.88
N PRO A 368 6.98 -31.57 -8.82
CA PRO A 368 6.99 -33.03 -8.93
C PRO A 368 7.34 -33.49 -10.34
N GLU A 369 7.84 -34.73 -10.47
CA GLU A 369 7.98 -35.36 -11.78
C GLU A 369 6.62 -35.42 -12.52
N PRO A 370 6.61 -35.26 -13.86
CA PRO A 370 7.74 -35.12 -14.77
C PRO A 370 8.09 -33.65 -15.13
N LEU A 371 7.73 -32.66 -14.31
CA LEU A 371 7.86 -31.24 -14.63
C LEU A 371 9.30 -30.74 -14.44
N ASP A 372 10.12 -30.87 -15.49
CA ASP A 372 11.58 -30.67 -15.43
C ASP A 372 12.13 -29.59 -16.39
N THR A 373 11.27 -28.97 -17.20
CA THR A 373 11.67 -28.08 -18.29
C THR A 373 11.03 -26.70 -18.14
N VAL A 374 11.85 -25.65 -18.09
CA VAL A 374 11.43 -24.27 -17.80
C VAL A 374 11.60 -23.37 -19.02
N PHE A 375 10.56 -22.62 -19.35
CA PHE A 375 10.59 -21.47 -20.27
C PHE A 375 10.42 -20.17 -19.47
N LEU A 376 11.32 -19.21 -19.63
CA LEU A 376 11.27 -17.94 -18.90
C LEU A 376 10.61 -16.83 -19.76
N VAL A 377 9.69 -16.10 -19.13
CA VAL A 377 8.93 -14.96 -19.68
C VAL A 377 8.94 -13.79 -18.68
N ASN A 378 8.19 -12.73 -18.94
CA ASN A 378 8.22 -11.49 -18.17
C ASN A 378 6.93 -11.22 -17.38
N SER A 379 5.84 -11.97 -17.63
CA SER A 379 4.54 -11.76 -16.97
C SER A 379 3.71 -13.03 -16.90
N GLY A 380 2.64 -12.99 -16.11
CA GLY A 380 1.63 -14.06 -16.05
C GLY A 380 0.88 -14.24 -17.37
N SER A 381 0.50 -13.14 -18.04
CA SER A 381 -0.16 -13.20 -19.36
C SER A 381 0.72 -13.92 -20.39
N GLU A 382 2.02 -13.58 -20.45
CA GLU A 382 2.97 -14.28 -21.33
C GLU A 382 3.15 -15.75 -20.96
N ALA A 383 3.10 -16.08 -19.66
CA ALA A 383 3.20 -17.45 -19.19
C ALA A 383 1.98 -18.27 -19.64
N VAL A 384 0.76 -17.75 -19.46
CA VAL A 384 -0.45 -18.44 -19.92
C VAL A 384 -0.51 -18.55 -21.44
N ASP A 385 -0.20 -17.47 -22.18
CA ASP A 385 -0.13 -17.51 -23.65
C ASP A 385 0.81 -18.61 -24.13
N LEU A 386 2.04 -18.67 -23.58
CA LEU A 386 3.01 -19.70 -23.94
C LEU A 386 2.56 -21.09 -23.47
N GLY A 387 1.96 -21.22 -22.29
CA GLY A 387 1.44 -22.48 -21.76
C GLY A 387 0.34 -23.08 -22.65
N LEU A 388 -0.63 -22.27 -23.07
CA LEU A 388 -1.67 -22.67 -24.02
C LEU A 388 -1.08 -23.04 -25.38
N ARG A 389 -0.09 -22.28 -25.86
CA ARG A 389 0.61 -22.55 -27.12
C ARG A 389 1.41 -23.87 -27.07
N LEU A 390 2.07 -24.16 -25.95
CA LEU A 390 2.75 -25.43 -25.72
C LEU A 390 1.74 -26.59 -25.69
N ALA A 391 0.64 -26.43 -24.97
CA ALA A 391 -0.37 -27.47 -24.83
C ALA A 391 -1.05 -27.82 -26.16
N THR A 392 -1.57 -26.83 -26.87
CA THR A 392 -2.23 -27.02 -28.17
C THR A 392 -1.24 -27.48 -29.26
N GLY A 393 -0.01 -26.94 -29.25
CA GLY A 393 1.04 -27.37 -30.18
C GLY A 393 1.51 -28.81 -29.96
N ALA A 394 1.62 -29.25 -28.71
CA ALA A 394 2.05 -30.60 -28.37
C ALA A 394 0.98 -31.67 -28.64
N THR A 395 -0.30 -31.31 -28.52
CA THR A 395 -1.43 -32.21 -28.74
C THR A 395 -1.93 -32.21 -30.18
N GLY A 396 -1.67 -31.12 -30.93
CA GLY A 396 -2.24 -30.89 -32.25
C GLY A 396 -3.74 -30.53 -32.22
N GLN A 397 -4.30 -30.31 -31.03
CA GLN A 397 -5.70 -29.95 -30.81
C GLN A 397 -5.81 -28.47 -30.45
N HIS A 398 -6.70 -27.74 -31.13
CA HIS A 398 -6.78 -26.28 -31.03
C HIS A 398 -7.77 -25.78 -29.96
N ASP A 399 -8.77 -26.60 -29.63
CA ASP A 399 -9.81 -26.19 -28.69
C ASP A 399 -9.28 -26.17 -27.24
N VAL A 400 -9.74 -25.22 -26.43
CA VAL A 400 -9.33 -25.04 -25.02
C VAL A 400 -10.57 -24.96 -24.14
N VAL A 401 -10.53 -25.61 -22.97
CA VAL A 401 -11.56 -25.49 -21.94
C VAL A 401 -11.03 -24.65 -20.78
N ALA A 402 -11.80 -23.64 -20.36
CA ALA A 402 -11.47 -22.79 -19.22
C ALA A 402 -12.61 -22.78 -18.19
N LEU A 403 -12.30 -22.38 -16.95
CA LEU A 403 -13.34 -22.15 -15.95
C LEU A 403 -14.02 -20.79 -16.14
N ARG A 404 -15.29 -20.67 -15.76
CA ARG A 404 -15.98 -19.37 -15.60
C ARG A 404 -15.41 -18.59 -14.40
N GLU A 405 -15.61 -17.26 -14.38
CA GLU A 405 -15.14 -16.31 -13.34
C GLU A 405 -13.60 -16.23 -13.16
N ALA A 406 -12.83 -16.86 -14.05
CA ALA A 406 -11.37 -16.92 -13.99
C ALA A 406 -10.71 -15.73 -14.71
N TYR A 407 -9.51 -15.34 -14.27
CA TYR A 407 -8.66 -14.37 -14.96
C TYR A 407 -7.27 -14.95 -15.19
N HIS A 408 -6.81 -14.89 -16.45
CA HIS A 408 -5.56 -15.50 -16.88
C HIS A 408 -4.59 -14.52 -17.55
N GLY A 409 -5.00 -13.28 -17.78
CA GLY A 409 -4.17 -12.23 -18.37
C GLY A 409 -4.85 -11.47 -19.48
N TRP A 410 -4.14 -10.50 -20.05
CA TRP A 410 -4.66 -9.54 -21.02
C TRP A 410 -4.06 -9.69 -22.44
N THR A 411 -3.14 -10.64 -22.66
CA THR A 411 -2.63 -10.97 -24.00
C THR A 411 -3.64 -11.82 -24.77
N TYR A 412 -3.49 -11.91 -26.10
CA TYR A 412 -4.53 -12.47 -26.98
C TYR A 412 -5.04 -13.86 -26.57
N ALA A 413 -4.17 -14.80 -26.17
CA ALA A 413 -4.62 -16.14 -25.80
C ALA A 413 -5.11 -16.21 -24.35
N SER A 414 -4.45 -15.52 -23.43
CA SER A 414 -4.82 -15.46 -22.02
C SER A 414 -6.14 -14.72 -21.79
N ASP A 415 -6.39 -13.64 -22.52
CA ASP A 415 -7.66 -12.89 -22.48
C ASP A 415 -8.80 -13.75 -23.05
N ALA A 416 -8.55 -14.49 -24.14
CA ALA A 416 -9.56 -15.36 -24.75
C ALA A 416 -10.08 -16.45 -23.78
N VAL A 417 -9.24 -16.93 -22.87
CA VAL A 417 -9.60 -17.90 -21.83
C VAL A 417 -10.00 -17.25 -20.49
N SER A 418 -9.85 -15.94 -20.35
CA SER A 418 -10.32 -15.18 -19.18
C SER A 418 -11.83 -14.97 -19.28
N THR A 419 -12.54 -15.23 -18.18
CA THR A 419 -14.00 -15.32 -18.15
C THR A 419 -14.66 -14.44 -17.08
N SER A 420 -13.84 -13.75 -16.28
CA SER A 420 -14.22 -12.71 -15.31
C SER A 420 -14.94 -11.54 -15.96
N LEU A 421 -16.15 -11.25 -15.49
CA LEU A 421 -16.93 -10.09 -15.91
C LEU A 421 -16.40 -8.78 -15.30
N GLN A 422 -15.72 -8.87 -14.16
CA GLN A 422 -15.04 -7.72 -13.55
C GLN A 422 -13.97 -7.16 -14.49
N ASP A 423 -13.13 -8.02 -15.07
CA ASP A 423 -12.00 -7.60 -15.89
C ASP A 423 -12.43 -7.22 -17.31
N ASN A 424 -13.42 -7.93 -17.86
CA ASN A 424 -13.98 -7.61 -19.18
C ASN A 424 -15.50 -7.92 -19.19
N PRO A 425 -16.37 -6.90 -19.12
CA PRO A 425 -17.83 -7.11 -19.08
C PRO A 425 -18.38 -7.74 -20.37
N ASN A 426 -17.59 -7.76 -21.46
CA ASN A 426 -17.96 -8.34 -22.74
C ASN A 426 -17.32 -9.71 -22.99
N THR A 427 -16.56 -10.29 -22.04
CA THR A 427 -15.82 -11.55 -22.26
C THR A 427 -16.71 -12.69 -22.79
N LEU A 428 -17.92 -12.83 -22.26
CA LEU A 428 -18.84 -13.90 -22.68
C LEU A 428 -19.34 -13.73 -24.12
N ALA A 429 -19.43 -12.49 -24.62
CA ALA A 429 -19.92 -12.18 -25.97
C ALA A 429 -18.80 -12.16 -27.03
N THR A 430 -17.56 -11.95 -26.61
CA THR A 430 -16.41 -11.71 -27.50
C THR A 430 -15.46 -12.90 -27.61
N ARG A 431 -15.78 -14.00 -26.91
CA ARG A 431 -14.96 -15.21 -26.86
C ARG A 431 -14.79 -15.86 -28.24
N PRO A 432 -13.56 -16.23 -28.63
CA PRO A 432 -13.32 -17.00 -29.83
C PRO A 432 -14.00 -18.38 -29.80
N SER A 433 -14.39 -18.90 -30.96
CA SER A 433 -15.10 -20.19 -31.06
C SER A 433 -14.30 -21.39 -30.56
N TRP A 434 -12.96 -21.28 -30.44
CA TRP A 434 -12.07 -22.34 -29.96
C TRP A 434 -11.96 -22.41 -28.43
N VAL A 435 -12.55 -21.46 -27.70
CA VAL A 435 -12.59 -21.48 -26.23
C VAL A 435 -13.97 -21.94 -25.77
N HIS A 436 -13.96 -22.96 -24.91
CA HIS A 436 -15.12 -23.53 -24.26
C HIS A 436 -15.04 -23.29 -22.76
N THR A 437 -16.16 -23.30 -22.07
CA THR A 437 -16.18 -23.05 -20.62
C THR A 437 -16.99 -24.09 -19.87
N VAL A 438 -16.52 -24.44 -18.69
CA VAL A 438 -17.31 -25.13 -17.67
C VAL A 438 -17.68 -24.16 -16.54
N ASP A 439 -18.69 -24.50 -15.75
CA ASP A 439 -19.15 -23.64 -14.66
C ASP A 439 -18.06 -23.41 -13.60
N SER A 440 -18.14 -22.27 -12.91
CA SER A 440 -17.28 -21.94 -11.78
C SER A 440 -17.65 -22.83 -10.59
N PRO A 441 -16.76 -23.75 -10.14
CA PRO A 441 -17.04 -24.62 -9.02
C PRO A 441 -16.91 -23.88 -7.68
N ASN A 442 -17.95 -23.11 -7.34
CA ASN A 442 -18.02 -22.32 -6.11
C ASN A 442 -18.98 -22.96 -5.11
N SER A 443 -18.44 -23.53 -4.03
CA SER A 443 -19.22 -24.24 -3.01
C SER A 443 -20.07 -23.35 -2.10
N TYR A 444 -19.84 -22.03 -2.10
CA TYR A 444 -20.58 -21.08 -1.28
C TYR A 444 -21.79 -20.51 -2.03
N ARG A 445 -21.55 -19.87 -3.19
CA ARG A 445 -22.61 -19.15 -3.93
C ARG A 445 -22.97 -19.74 -5.28
N GLY A 446 -22.19 -20.71 -5.76
CA GLY A 446 -22.40 -21.35 -7.04
C GLY A 446 -23.74 -22.09 -7.15
N ARG A 447 -23.98 -22.65 -8.34
CA ARG A 447 -25.15 -23.47 -8.64
C ARG A 447 -25.29 -24.66 -7.70
N HIS A 448 -24.17 -25.30 -7.35
CA HIS A 448 -24.12 -26.40 -6.39
C HIS A 448 -23.36 -25.97 -5.15
N ARG A 449 -23.99 -26.05 -3.97
CA ARG A 449 -23.46 -25.47 -2.73
C ARG A 449 -23.22 -26.54 -1.67
N GLY A 450 -22.32 -26.25 -0.73
CA GLY A 450 -21.98 -27.17 0.35
C GLY A 450 -21.64 -28.57 -0.16
N ALA A 451 -22.30 -29.59 0.38
CA ALA A 451 -22.07 -30.98 -0.02
C ALA A 451 -22.45 -31.27 -1.49
N ASP A 452 -23.33 -30.49 -2.12
CA ASP A 452 -23.70 -30.68 -3.52
C ASP A 452 -22.61 -30.21 -4.49
N ALA A 453 -21.63 -29.41 -4.04
CA ALA A 453 -20.55 -28.90 -4.88
C ALA A 453 -19.71 -29.99 -5.56
N VAL A 454 -19.74 -31.23 -5.04
CA VAL A 454 -19.12 -32.40 -5.68
C VAL A 454 -19.67 -32.69 -7.09
N ARG A 455 -20.86 -32.17 -7.45
CA ARG A 455 -21.47 -32.32 -8.77
C ARG A 455 -20.78 -31.54 -9.87
N TYR A 456 -19.98 -30.52 -9.53
CA TYR A 456 -19.29 -29.71 -10.53
C TYR A 456 -18.29 -30.52 -11.37
N ALA A 457 -17.57 -31.45 -10.75
CA ALA A 457 -16.58 -32.27 -11.44
C ALA A 457 -17.20 -33.15 -12.53
N PRO A 458 -18.21 -34.01 -12.26
CA PRO A 458 -18.83 -34.84 -13.28
C PRO A 458 -19.54 -34.03 -14.37
N GLU A 459 -20.08 -32.85 -14.08
CA GLU A 459 -20.69 -31.97 -15.08
C GLU A 459 -19.63 -31.35 -16.03
N ALA A 460 -18.48 -30.94 -15.50
CA ALA A 460 -17.35 -30.50 -16.30
C ALA A 460 -16.80 -31.64 -17.18
N VAL A 461 -16.66 -32.84 -16.60
CA VAL A 461 -16.25 -34.06 -17.30
C VAL A 461 -17.19 -34.38 -18.46
N ALA A 462 -18.51 -34.31 -18.24
CA ALA A 462 -19.51 -34.53 -19.28
C ALA A 462 -19.39 -33.50 -20.42
N SER A 463 -19.19 -32.23 -20.08
CA SER A 463 -18.99 -31.16 -21.08
C SER A 463 -17.74 -31.39 -21.94
N ILE A 464 -16.65 -31.87 -21.32
CA ILE A 464 -15.40 -32.21 -22.02
C ILE A 464 -15.59 -33.43 -22.93
N ASP A 465 -16.33 -34.45 -22.47
CA ASP A 465 -16.69 -35.62 -23.29
C ASP A 465 -17.53 -35.27 -24.49
N GLU A 466 -18.57 -34.45 -24.30
CA GLU A 466 -19.46 -34.01 -25.36
C GLU A 466 -18.71 -33.20 -26.42
N LEU A 467 -17.80 -32.32 -25.98
CA LEU A 467 -16.94 -31.55 -26.85
C LEU A 467 -16.04 -32.47 -27.71
N ALA A 468 -15.41 -33.47 -27.09
CA ALA A 468 -14.62 -34.46 -27.82
C ALA A 468 -15.48 -35.30 -28.80
N ALA A 469 -16.66 -35.74 -28.37
CA ALA A 469 -17.60 -36.49 -29.20
C ALA A 469 -18.11 -35.69 -30.41
N SER A 470 -18.14 -34.36 -30.31
CA SER A 470 -18.46 -33.45 -31.42
C SER A 470 -17.33 -33.30 -32.45
N GLY A 471 -16.21 -33.99 -32.26
CA GLY A 471 -15.04 -33.92 -33.14
C GLY A 471 -14.10 -32.74 -32.83
N ARG A 472 -14.23 -32.15 -31.63
CA ARG A 472 -13.50 -30.95 -31.20
C ARG A 472 -12.78 -31.16 -29.86
N PRO A 473 -12.01 -32.25 -29.66
CA PRO A 473 -11.39 -32.52 -28.38
C PRO A 473 -10.50 -31.35 -27.94
N ALA A 474 -10.52 -31.06 -26.63
CA ALA A 474 -9.77 -29.97 -26.06
C ALA A 474 -8.28 -30.32 -25.94
N GLY A 475 -7.41 -29.53 -26.57
CA GLY A 475 -5.96 -29.66 -26.46
C GLY A 475 -5.42 -29.15 -25.13
N ALA A 476 -6.16 -28.27 -24.46
CA ALA A 476 -5.82 -27.79 -23.13
C ALA A 476 -7.06 -27.61 -22.26
N PHE A 477 -6.91 -27.89 -20.96
CA PHE A 477 -7.76 -27.33 -19.91
C PHE A 477 -6.92 -26.37 -19.07
N VAL A 478 -7.40 -25.15 -18.85
CA VAL A 478 -6.72 -24.13 -18.06
C VAL A 478 -7.57 -23.67 -16.89
N SER A 479 -6.96 -23.57 -15.71
CA SER A 479 -7.61 -23.09 -14.50
C SER A 479 -6.61 -22.51 -13.51
N GLU A 480 -7.03 -21.50 -12.75
CA GLU A 480 -6.46 -21.24 -11.43
C GLU A 480 -6.68 -22.49 -10.58
N THR A 481 -5.62 -23.03 -9.95
CA THR A 481 -5.72 -24.28 -9.16
C THR A 481 -6.44 -24.08 -7.83
N TYR A 482 -6.55 -22.81 -7.43
CA TYR A 482 -7.32 -22.30 -6.33
C TYR A 482 -7.79 -20.90 -6.77
N TYR A 483 -9.09 -20.60 -6.75
CA TYR A 483 -9.60 -19.40 -7.41
C TYR A 483 -9.11 -18.12 -6.74
N GLY A 484 -8.08 -17.51 -7.33
CA GLY A 484 -7.53 -16.26 -6.86
C GLY A 484 -8.42 -15.09 -7.24
N ASN A 485 -8.83 -15.02 -8.51
CA ASN A 485 -9.65 -13.92 -9.02
C ASN A 485 -11.02 -13.82 -8.33
N ALA A 486 -11.69 -14.95 -8.16
CA ALA A 486 -13.00 -15.05 -7.51
C ALA A 486 -12.96 -14.89 -5.97
N GLY A 487 -11.83 -14.45 -5.39
CA GLY A 487 -11.75 -14.09 -3.97
C GLY A 487 -11.23 -15.19 -3.04
N GLY A 488 -10.36 -16.08 -3.52
CA GLY A 488 -9.76 -17.13 -2.71
C GLY A 488 -10.67 -18.34 -2.48
N VAL A 489 -11.50 -18.68 -3.46
CA VAL A 489 -12.45 -19.79 -3.35
C VAL A 489 -11.74 -21.13 -3.65
N ALA A 490 -11.80 -22.07 -2.72
CA ALA A 490 -11.29 -23.41 -2.95
C ALA A 490 -12.15 -24.15 -3.99
N LEU A 491 -11.50 -24.91 -4.87
CA LEU A 491 -12.21 -25.87 -5.72
C LEU A 491 -12.73 -27.02 -4.83
N PRO A 492 -13.89 -27.63 -5.13
CA PRO A 492 -14.35 -28.84 -4.45
C PRO A 492 -13.29 -29.94 -4.51
N ASP A 493 -13.15 -30.71 -3.44
CA ASP A 493 -12.18 -31.79 -3.36
C ASP A 493 -12.36 -32.79 -4.51
N GLY A 494 -11.25 -33.13 -5.18
CA GLY A 494 -11.24 -34.07 -6.31
C GLY A 494 -11.60 -33.46 -7.67
N TYR A 495 -12.00 -32.19 -7.72
CA TYR A 495 -12.43 -31.55 -8.96
C TYR A 495 -11.35 -31.59 -10.05
N LEU A 496 -10.11 -31.16 -9.74
CA LEU A 496 -9.03 -31.17 -10.73
C LEU A 496 -8.63 -32.59 -11.14
N ALA A 497 -8.71 -33.56 -10.22
CA ALA A 497 -8.36 -34.94 -10.51
C ALA A 497 -9.27 -35.54 -11.60
N GLU A 498 -10.59 -35.34 -11.47
CA GLU A 498 -11.57 -35.81 -12.45
C GLU A 498 -11.45 -35.07 -13.79
N VAL A 499 -11.31 -33.75 -13.76
CA VAL A 499 -11.21 -32.92 -14.97
C VAL A 499 -9.92 -33.19 -15.73
N TYR A 500 -8.78 -33.31 -15.04
CA TYR A 500 -7.51 -33.61 -15.71
C TYR A 500 -7.53 -35.02 -16.33
N ALA A 501 -8.13 -36.00 -15.66
CA ALA A 501 -8.32 -37.33 -16.22
C ALA A 501 -9.19 -37.30 -17.49
N ALA A 502 -10.23 -36.46 -17.50
CA ALA A 502 -11.12 -36.26 -18.63
C ALA A 502 -10.45 -35.62 -19.85
N VAL A 503 -9.62 -34.61 -19.62
CA VAL A 503 -8.88 -33.93 -20.69
C VAL A 503 -7.84 -34.88 -21.29
N ARG A 504 -7.09 -35.60 -20.43
CA ARG A 504 -6.03 -36.52 -20.86
C ARG A 504 -6.55 -37.74 -21.62
N ARG A 505 -7.72 -38.30 -21.27
CA ARG A 505 -8.30 -39.43 -22.04
C ARG A 505 -8.62 -39.07 -23.50
N HIS A 506 -8.80 -37.77 -23.78
CA HIS A 506 -9.01 -37.24 -25.14
C HIS A 506 -7.74 -36.68 -25.77
N GLY A 507 -6.59 -36.86 -25.13
CA GLY A 507 -5.28 -36.44 -25.63
C GLY A 507 -4.93 -34.98 -25.37
N GLY A 508 -5.71 -34.27 -24.56
CA GLY A 508 -5.41 -32.91 -24.10
C GLY A 508 -4.43 -32.84 -22.93
N LEU A 509 -4.02 -31.64 -22.55
CA LEU A 509 -3.12 -31.38 -21.42
C LEU A 509 -3.75 -30.45 -20.37
N ALA A 510 -3.40 -30.67 -19.11
CA ALA A 510 -3.81 -29.82 -17.99
C ALA A 510 -2.81 -28.67 -17.75
N VAL A 511 -3.31 -27.44 -17.77
CA VAL A 511 -2.55 -26.21 -17.53
C VAL A 511 -2.99 -25.61 -16.19
N ALA A 512 -2.08 -25.61 -15.23
CA ALA A 512 -2.27 -24.97 -13.93
C ALA A 512 -1.78 -23.53 -13.96
N ASP A 513 -2.67 -22.57 -13.71
CA ASP A 513 -2.30 -21.18 -13.45
C ASP A 513 -2.02 -21.01 -11.95
N GLU A 514 -0.74 -20.91 -11.60
CA GLU A 514 -0.22 -20.75 -10.24
C GLU A 514 0.17 -19.27 -9.96
N VAL A 515 -0.19 -18.34 -10.84
CA VAL A 515 0.27 -16.94 -10.76
C VAL A 515 -0.20 -16.26 -9.46
N GLN A 516 -1.39 -16.59 -8.94
CA GLN A 516 -1.92 -16.00 -7.71
C GLN A 516 -1.47 -16.72 -6.43
N VAL A 517 -1.41 -18.05 -6.47
CA VAL A 517 -1.45 -18.93 -5.29
C VAL A 517 -0.23 -19.81 -5.11
N GLY A 518 0.69 -19.84 -6.08
CA GLY A 518 1.97 -20.53 -5.94
C GLY A 518 2.93 -19.80 -4.97
N TYR A 519 4.15 -20.32 -4.87
CA TYR A 519 5.22 -19.76 -4.02
C TYR A 519 4.86 -19.75 -2.52
N GLY A 520 4.21 -20.82 -2.04
CA GLY A 520 3.94 -21.02 -0.61
C GLY A 520 2.80 -20.17 -0.05
N ARG A 521 2.08 -19.43 -0.91
CA ARG A 521 1.08 -18.44 -0.53
C ARG A 521 -0.09 -19.01 0.27
N LEU A 522 -0.51 -20.23 -0.05
CA LEU A 522 -1.59 -20.94 0.65
C LEU A 522 -1.15 -21.55 1.99
N GLY A 523 0.12 -21.37 2.38
CA GLY A 523 0.69 -21.90 3.62
C GLY A 523 1.16 -23.34 3.46
N HIS A 524 0.24 -24.30 3.57
CA HIS A 524 0.59 -25.73 3.58
C HIS A 524 1.12 -26.28 2.25
N TRP A 525 0.96 -25.53 1.16
CA TRP A 525 1.30 -25.94 -0.19
C TRP A 525 2.20 -24.91 -0.85
N PHE A 526 3.25 -25.38 -1.52
CA PHE A 526 4.10 -24.49 -2.31
C PHE A 526 3.39 -24.13 -3.62
N TRP A 527 2.69 -25.09 -4.22
CA TRP A 527 1.84 -24.92 -5.40
C TRP A 527 0.39 -25.23 -5.08
N GLY A 528 -0.56 -24.43 -5.57
CA GLY A 528 -1.98 -24.61 -5.31
C GLY A 528 -2.53 -25.97 -5.75
N PHE A 529 -2.04 -26.55 -6.86
CA PHE A 529 -2.47 -27.88 -7.31
C PHE A 529 -2.19 -29.01 -6.31
N GLU A 530 -1.25 -28.83 -5.38
CA GLU A 530 -0.93 -29.82 -4.35
C GLU A 530 -2.12 -30.03 -3.40
N GLN A 531 -2.98 -29.02 -3.21
CA GLN A 531 -4.20 -29.12 -2.41
C GLN A 531 -5.16 -30.17 -2.99
N GLN A 532 -5.22 -30.28 -4.32
CA GLN A 532 -6.05 -31.26 -5.03
C GLN A 532 -5.33 -32.60 -5.27
N GLN A 533 -4.10 -32.74 -4.78
CA GLN A 533 -3.27 -33.95 -4.93
C GLN A 533 -3.07 -34.37 -6.40
N VAL A 534 -2.97 -33.40 -7.31
CA VAL A 534 -2.77 -33.63 -8.75
C VAL A 534 -1.42 -33.09 -9.22
N VAL A 535 -0.93 -33.64 -10.33
CA VAL A 535 0.21 -33.08 -11.06
C VAL A 535 -0.30 -32.60 -12.42
N PRO A 536 -0.20 -31.30 -12.76
CA PRO A 536 -0.57 -30.78 -14.08
C PRO A 536 0.48 -31.15 -15.15
N ASP A 537 0.18 -30.87 -16.41
CA ASP A 537 1.12 -31.09 -17.52
C ASP A 537 1.95 -29.82 -17.83
N VAL A 538 1.38 -28.65 -17.52
CA VAL A 538 1.98 -27.32 -17.68
C VAL A 538 1.65 -26.47 -16.45
N VAL A 539 2.62 -25.74 -15.91
CA VAL A 539 2.47 -24.79 -14.81
C VAL A 539 2.87 -23.40 -15.28
N CYS A 540 1.98 -22.43 -15.13
CA CYS A 540 2.23 -21.02 -15.43
C CYS A 540 2.43 -20.25 -14.12
N VAL A 541 3.51 -19.46 -14.01
CA VAL A 541 3.83 -18.71 -12.78
C VAL A 541 4.42 -17.34 -13.09
N ALA A 542 4.14 -16.36 -12.22
CA ALA A 542 4.68 -14.99 -12.28
C ALA A 542 4.54 -14.32 -10.89
N LYS A 543 4.17 -13.03 -10.83
CA LYS A 543 3.89 -12.24 -9.61
C LYS A 543 4.94 -12.45 -8.51
N ALA A 544 4.67 -13.33 -7.56
CA ALA A 544 5.52 -13.65 -6.42
C ALA A 544 6.97 -13.98 -6.83
N MET A 545 7.13 -14.60 -8.00
CA MET A 545 8.41 -15.02 -8.59
C MET A 545 9.46 -13.90 -8.69
N GLY A 546 9.04 -12.63 -8.81
CA GLY A 546 9.96 -11.50 -9.02
C GLY A 546 10.05 -10.49 -7.87
N ASN A 547 9.26 -10.63 -6.81
CA ASN A 547 9.12 -9.61 -5.76
C ASN A 547 9.00 -8.17 -6.30
N GLY A 548 8.15 -7.98 -7.32
CA GLY A 548 7.98 -6.70 -8.05
C GLY A 548 8.73 -6.60 -9.38
N HIS A 549 9.77 -7.39 -9.61
CA HIS A 549 10.49 -7.44 -10.88
C HIS A 549 9.70 -8.22 -11.95
N PRO A 550 9.63 -7.76 -13.21
CA PRO A 550 8.98 -8.50 -14.30
C PRO A 550 9.65 -9.86 -14.54
N LEU A 551 8.95 -10.92 -14.14
CA LEU A 551 9.41 -12.30 -14.26
C LEU A 551 8.23 -13.26 -14.23
N GLY A 552 8.23 -14.20 -15.17
CA GLY A 552 7.34 -15.34 -15.17
C GLY A 552 8.00 -16.58 -15.78
N ALA A 553 7.34 -17.72 -15.67
CA ALA A 553 7.76 -18.96 -16.28
C ALA A 553 6.61 -19.86 -16.69
N VAL A 554 6.92 -20.74 -17.63
CA VAL A 554 6.12 -21.93 -17.93
C VAL A 554 6.99 -23.15 -17.65
N ILE A 555 6.53 -24.02 -16.75
CA ILE A 555 7.21 -25.27 -16.41
C ILE A 555 6.39 -26.43 -16.99
N THR A 556 7.04 -27.36 -17.67
CA THR A 556 6.41 -28.55 -18.25
C THR A 556 7.40 -29.71 -18.29
N SER A 557 6.98 -30.86 -18.80
CA SER A 557 7.90 -31.97 -19.06
C SER A 557 8.69 -31.76 -20.35
N LYS A 558 9.91 -32.31 -20.39
CA LYS A 558 10.73 -32.36 -21.61
C LYS A 558 9.96 -32.92 -22.82
N ALA A 559 9.12 -33.94 -22.61
CA ALA A 559 8.32 -34.55 -23.68
C ALA A 559 7.29 -33.59 -24.29
N VAL A 560 6.69 -32.69 -23.49
CA VAL A 560 5.78 -31.65 -24.01
C VAL A 560 6.59 -30.56 -24.74
N ALA A 561 7.69 -30.11 -24.15
CA ALA A 561 8.57 -29.11 -24.75
C ALA A 561 9.16 -29.55 -26.11
N GLU A 562 9.54 -30.82 -26.24
CA GLU A 562 10.11 -31.36 -27.49
C GLU A 562 9.06 -31.45 -28.61
N ARG A 563 7.79 -31.77 -28.30
CA ARG A 563 6.72 -31.76 -29.31
C ARG A 563 6.45 -30.37 -29.86
N TYR A 564 6.64 -29.33 -29.04
CA TYR A 564 6.50 -27.95 -29.51
C TYR A 564 7.61 -27.51 -30.47
N ARG A 565 8.81 -28.13 -30.42
CA ARG A 565 9.92 -27.78 -31.32
C ARG A 565 9.52 -27.88 -32.80
N ASP A 566 8.62 -28.81 -33.13
CA ASP A 566 8.11 -29.00 -34.49
C ASP A 566 7.22 -27.83 -34.97
N GLN A 567 6.70 -27.02 -34.04
CA GLN A 567 5.91 -25.81 -34.30
C GLN A 567 6.75 -24.52 -34.38
N GLY A 568 8.05 -24.60 -34.09
CA GLY A 568 9.00 -23.49 -34.23
C GLY A 568 9.85 -23.20 -32.98
N TYR A 569 10.65 -22.15 -33.07
CA TYR A 569 11.54 -21.70 -32.00
C TYR A 569 10.85 -20.64 -31.12
N PHE A 570 11.09 -20.69 -29.80
CA PHE A 570 10.64 -19.68 -28.83
C PHE A 570 11.82 -18.81 -28.36
N PHE A 571 11.58 -17.51 -28.22
CA PHE A 571 12.51 -16.58 -27.62
C PHE A 571 11.78 -15.40 -26.99
N SER A 572 12.10 -15.11 -25.72
CA SER A 572 11.75 -13.86 -25.04
C SER A 572 13.01 -13.02 -24.87
N SER A 573 12.98 -11.75 -25.31
CA SER A 573 14.15 -10.88 -25.32
C SER A 573 14.76 -10.65 -23.94
N THR A 574 13.92 -10.54 -22.91
CA THR A 574 14.32 -10.30 -21.52
C THR A 574 13.97 -11.47 -20.59
N GLY A 575 13.19 -12.45 -21.09
CA GLY A 575 12.90 -13.69 -20.38
C GLY A 575 14.19 -14.43 -20.04
N GLY A 576 14.45 -14.54 -18.74
CA GLY A 576 15.66 -15.18 -18.22
C GLY A 576 16.92 -14.31 -18.26
N SER A 577 16.81 -12.98 -18.36
CA SER A 577 17.96 -12.08 -18.23
C SER A 577 18.78 -12.34 -16.95
N PRO A 578 20.09 -11.98 -16.89
CA PRO A 578 20.89 -12.17 -15.69
C PRO A 578 20.29 -11.51 -14.46
N VAL A 579 19.71 -10.30 -14.59
CA VAL A 579 19.05 -9.59 -13.48
C VAL A 579 17.79 -10.34 -13.04
N SER A 580 16.91 -10.72 -13.97
CA SER A 580 15.70 -11.48 -13.62
C SER A 580 16.05 -12.80 -12.93
N SER A 581 17.11 -13.48 -13.38
CA SER A 581 17.53 -14.77 -12.81
C SER A 581 18.07 -14.62 -11.38
N VAL A 582 18.89 -13.60 -11.10
CA VAL A 582 19.36 -13.36 -9.72
C VAL A 582 18.25 -12.90 -8.79
N VAL A 583 17.25 -12.16 -9.30
CA VAL A 583 16.06 -11.81 -8.52
C VAL A 583 15.30 -13.08 -8.16
N GLY A 584 15.01 -13.95 -9.14
CA GLY A 584 14.34 -15.22 -8.90
C GLY A 584 15.06 -16.10 -7.88
N LEU A 585 16.39 -16.22 -7.98
CA LEU A 585 17.21 -16.91 -6.99
C LEU A 585 17.08 -16.29 -5.59
N THR A 586 17.16 -14.96 -5.50
CA THR A 586 17.04 -14.23 -4.23
C THR A 586 15.66 -14.44 -3.59
N VAL A 587 14.60 -14.51 -4.39
CA VAL A 587 13.24 -14.83 -3.91
C VAL A 587 13.19 -16.24 -3.34
N LEU A 588 13.72 -17.24 -4.06
CA LEU A 588 13.74 -18.63 -3.58
C LEU A 588 14.57 -18.77 -2.28
N ASP A 589 15.72 -18.10 -2.21
CA ASP A 589 16.56 -18.07 -1.01
C ASP A 589 15.80 -17.45 0.17
N THR A 590 15.17 -16.29 -0.03
CA THR A 590 14.48 -15.58 1.06
C THR A 590 13.25 -16.34 1.56
N LEU A 591 12.46 -16.94 0.65
CA LEU A 591 11.31 -17.77 1.05
C LEU A 591 11.71 -18.88 2.02
N SER A 592 12.86 -19.51 1.78
CA SER A 592 13.42 -20.56 2.63
C SER A 592 14.07 -20.01 3.90
N ASP A 593 14.98 -19.04 3.77
CA ASP A 593 15.78 -18.50 4.88
C ASP A 593 14.93 -17.80 5.95
N GLU A 594 13.86 -17.12 5.53
CA GLU A 594 12.96 -16.36 6.41
C GLU A 594 11.68 -17.14 6.75
N ASP A 595 11.57 -18.41 6.34
CA ASP A 595 10.41 -19.28 6.57
C ASP A 595 9.07 -18.60 6.20
N LEU A 596 9.03 -17.95 5.02
CA LEU A 596 7.87 -17.15 4.61
C LEU A 596 6.63 -18.01 4.37
N GLN A 597 6.81 -19.24 3.90
CA GLN A 597 5.71 -20.21 3.77
C GLN A 597 5.19 -20.64 5.16
N GLY A 598 6.09 -20.93 6.12
CA GLY A 598 5.68 -21.22 7.49
C GLY A 598 5.02 -20.04 8.18
N ASN A 599 5.45 -18.81 7.87
CA ASN A 599 4.77 -17.59 8.32
C ASN A 599 3.36 -17.49 7.74
N ALA A 600 3.17 -17.87 6.47
CA ALA A 600 1.84 -17.90 5.85
C ALA A 600 0.89 -18.85 6.56
N VAL A 601 1.38 -19.97 7.11
CA VAL A 601 0.59 -20.85 7.99
C VAL A 601 0.30 -20.13 9.31
N ARG A 602 1.33 -19.74 10.07
CA ARG A 602 1.17 -19.22 11.45
C ARG A 602 0.34 -17.94 11.51
N VAL A 603 0.67 -16.96 10.68
CA VAL A 603 0.03 -15.64 10.66
C VAL A 603 -1.27 -15.68 9.87
N GLY A 604 -1.34 -16.48 8.80
CA GLY A 604 -2.56 -16.72 8.03
C GLY A 604 -3.66 -17.36 8.87
N ASP A 605 -3.33 -18.40 9.65
CA ASP A 605 -4.30 -19.06 10.55
C ASP A 605 -4.84 -18.09 11.60
N ARG A 606 -3.95 -17.28 12.20
CA ARG A 606 -4.36 -16.22 13.14
C ARG A 606 -5.34 -15.26 12.48
N LEU A 607 -4.98 -14.73 11.31
CA LEU A 607 -5.81 -13.78 10.58
C LEU A 607 -7.17 -14.40 10.22
N ARG A 608 -7.18 -15.62 9.69
CA ARG A 608 -8.40 -16.37 9.37
C ARG A 608 -9.31 -16.52 10.59
N ASN A 609 -8.76 -16.95 11.73
CA ASN A 609 -9.52 -17.08 12.99
C ASN A 609 -10.11 -15.74 13.46
N ARG A 610 -9.37 -14.64 13.32
CA ARG A 610 -9.85 -13.29 13.65
C ARG A 610 -11.02 -12.87 12.74
N LEU A 611 -10.95 -13.18 11.45
CA LEU A 611 -12.03 -12.90 10.48
C LEU A 611 -13.27 -13.77 10.74
N GLU A 612 -13.09 -15.04 11.07
CA GLU A 612 -14.20 -15.93 11.42
C GLU A 612 -14.93 -15.44 12.67
N ALA A 613 -14.21 -14.97 13.69
CA ALA A 613 -14.81 -14.37 14.89
C ALA A 613 -15.67 -13.12 14.60
N LEU A 614 -15.36 -12.38 13.53
CA LEU A 614 -16.20 -11.25 13.09
C LEU A 614 -17.50 -11.73 12.42
N THR A 615 -17.49 -12.92 11.81
CA THR A 615 -18.69 -13.51 11.19
C THR A 615 -19.81 -13.73 12.22
N ASP A 616 -19.47 -14.06 13.46
CA ASP A 616 -20.46 -14.24 14.53
C ASP A 616 -21.09 -12.91 14.99
N ARG A 617 -20.42 -11.78 14.74
CA ARG A 617 -20.82 -10.45 15.21
C ARG A 617 -21.54 -9.62 14.16
N TYR A 618 -21.19 -9.80 12.89
CA TYR A 618 -21.65 -8.96 11.78
C TYR A 618 -22.41 -9.79 10.75
N GLY A 619 -23.73 -9.60 10.67
CA GLY A 619 -24.61 -10.35 9.75
C GLY A 619 -24.26 -10.18 8.28
N ILE A 620 -23.64 -9.05 7.92
CA ILE A 620 -23.18 -8.75 6.56
C ILE A 620 -22.03 -9.66 6.09
N ILE A 621 -21.26 -10.26 7.01
CA ILE A 621 -20.20 -11.19 6.64
C ILE A 621 -20.86 -12.53 6.29
N GLY A 622 -20.68 -12.98 5.06
CA GLY A 622 -21.23 -14.22 4.55
C GLY A 622 -20.28 -15.41 4.73
N ALA A 623 -19.02 -15.25 4.31
CA ALA A 623 -18.01 -16.31 4.37
C ALA A 623 -16.59 -15.76 4.49
N VAL A 624 -15.71 -16.57 5.09
CA VAL A 624 -14.26 -16.41 5.06
C VAL A 624 -13.67 -17.49 4.16
N HIS A 625 -13.17 -17.07 2.99
CA HIS A 625 -12.54 -17.93 1.99
C HIS A 625 -11.02 -17.98 2.16
N GLY A 626 -10.39 -18.94 1.50
CA GLY A 626 -8.93 -18.98 1.35
C GLY A 626 -8.17 -19.79 2.40
N SER A 627 -6.85 -19.81 2.23
CA SER A 627 -5.88 -20.50 3.10
C SER A 627 -4.58 -19.71 3.16
N GLY A 628 -3.84 -19.86 4.26
CA GLY A 628 -2.57 -19.16 4.48
C GLY A 628 -2.75 -17.64 4.41
N LEU A 629 -1.93 -16.97 3.60
CA LEU A 629 -2.03 -15.53 3.36
C LEU A 629 -2.66 -15.20 2.00
N TYR A 630 -3.60 -16.02 1.55
CA TYR A 630 -4.54 -15.70 0.48
C TYR A 630 -5.96 -15.96 0.99
N LEU A 631 -6.59 -14.92 1.51
CA LEU A 631 -7.90 -14.95 2.14
C LEU A 631 -8.88 -14.04 1.40
N GLY A 632 -10.17 -14.33 1.56
CA GLY A 632 -11.25 -13.48 1.09
C GLY A 632 -12.33 -13.34 2.16
N LEU A 633 -12.83 -12.12 2.37
CA LEU A 633 -13.99 -11.88 3.24
C LEU A 633 -15.18 -11.49 2.38
N GLU A 634 -16.12 -12.41 2.17
CA GLU A 634 -17.30 -12.18 1.34
C GLU A 634 -18.43 -11.53 2.13
N LEU A 635 -18.95 -10.41 1.63
CA LEU A 635 -20.03 -9.64 2.21
C LEU A 635 -21.34 -9.82 1.44
N VAL A 636 -22.41 -10.12 2.16
CA VAL A 636 -23.75 -10.36 1.61
C VAL A 636 -24.80 -9.64 2.46
N ARG A 637 -25.86 -9.13 1.82
CA ARG A 637 -26.97 -8.47 2.52
C ARG A 637 -27.85 -9.44 3.29
N ASP A 638 -27.91 -10.69 2.82
CA ASP A 638 -28.65 -11.77 3.46
C ASP A 638 -27.93 -13.11 3.25
N ARG A 639 -27.75 -13.88 4.34
CA ARG A 639 -27.04 -15.16 4.35
C ARG A 639 -27.83 -16.33 3.73
N GLY A 640 -29.12 -16.15 3.48
CA GLY A 640 -29.96 -17.14 2.78
C GLY A 640 -29.96 -16.91 1.26
N THR A 641 -30.22 -15.69 0.82
CA THR A 641 -30.26 -15.32 -0.61
C THR A 641 -28.87 -15.17 -1.20
N LEU A 642 -27.86 -14.84 -0.38
CA LEU A 642 -26.50 -14.50 -0.79
C LEU A 642 -26.44 -13.28 -1.74
N GLU A 643 -27.38 -12.35 -1.58
CA GLU A 643 -27.37 -11.07 -2.30
C GLU A 643 -26.04 -10.34 -2.02
N PRO A 644 -25.23 -10.04 -3.05
CA PRO A 644 -23.94 -9.36 -2.87
C PRO A 644 -24.09 -7.98 -2.24
N ALA A 645 -23.25 -7.66 -1.25
CA ALA A 645 -23.20 -6.33 -0.62
C ALA A 645 -22.13 -5.44 -1.30
N THR A 646 -22.28 -5.21 -2.62
CA THR A 646 -21.25 -4.55 -3.44
C THR A 646 -20.97 -3.11 -3.00
N GLU A 647 -22.01 -2.33 -2.74
CA GLU A 647 -21.90 -0.91 -2.35
C GLU A 647 -21.29 -0.78 -0.96
N GLU A 648 -21.72 -1.63 -0.03
CA GLU A 648 -21.22 -1.71 1.33
C GLU A 648 -19.75 -2.17 1.37
N THR A 649 -19.35 -3.07 0.46
CA THR A 649 -17.95 -3.50 0.33
C THR A 649 -17.06 -2.35 -0.13
N ALA A 650 -17.52 -1.54 -1.08
CA ALA A 650 -16.80 -0.36 -1.54
C ALA A 650 -16.67 0.68 -0.42
N GLU A 651 -17.76 1.00 0.27
CA GLU A 651 -17.75 1.92 1.42
C GLU A 651 -16.82 1.43 2.54
N LEU A 652 -16.80 0.12 2.80
CA LEU A 652 -15.88 -0.49 3.75
C LEU A 652 -14.42 -0.34 3.32
N CYS A 653 -14.09 -0.51 2.04
CA CYS A 653 -12.73 -0.32 1.54
C CYS A 653 -12.25 1.13 1.70
N ASP A 654 -13.12 2.11 1.41
CA ASP A 654 -12.82 3.53 1.64
C ASP A 654 -12.62 3.82 3.14
N ARG A 655 -13.47 3.23 3.99
CA ARG A 655 -13.34 3.39 5.44
C ARG A 655 -12.06 2.76 5.99
N MET A 656 -11.66 1.61 5.46
CA MET A 656 -10.40 0.95 5.82
C MET A 656 -9.18 1.79 5.40
N LEU A 657 -9.24 2.44 4.23
CA LEU A 657 -8.20 3.38 3.80
C LEU A 657 -8.06 4.55 4.76
N ASP A 658 -9.18 5.15 5.19
CA ASP A 658 -9.19 6.20 6.19
C ASP A 658 -8.56 5.75 7.52
N LEU A 659 -8.72 4.47 7.86
CA LEU A 659 -8.14 3.79 9.03
C LEU A 659 -6.71 3.29 8.81
N GLY A 660 -6.07 3.65 7.70
CA GLY A 660 -4.65 3.33 7.44
C GLY A 660 -4.42 1.93 6.90
N VAL A 661 -5.43 1.28 6.32
CA VAL A 661 -5.31 -0.06 5.70
C VAL A 661 -5.71 0.02 4.24
N VAL A 662 -4.82 -0.41 3.34
CA VAL A 662 -5.15 -0.59 1.93
C VAL A 662 -5.77 -1.98 1.73
N VAL A 663 -7.03 -2.00 1.32
CA VAL A 663 -7.80 -3.20 0.95
C VAL A 663 -8.73 -2.85 -0.23
N GLN A 664 -9.00 -3.81 -1.10
CA GLN A 664 -9.81 -3.62 -2.31
C GLN A 664 -10.82 -4.75 -2.50
N PRO A 665 -11.95 -4.50 -3.18
CA PRO A 665 -12.90 -5.54 -3.55
C PRO A 665 -12.34 -6.42 -4.70
N THR A 666 -12.85 -7.63 -4.82
CA THR A 666 -12.53 -8.58 -5.91
C THR A 666 -13.73 -9.47 -6.24
N GLY A 667 -13.63 -10.17 -7.37
CA GLY A 667 -14.65 -11.08 -7.87
C GLY A 667 -15.71 -10.34 -8.70
N ASP A 668 -16.45 -11.08 -9.53
CA ASP A 668 -17.42 -10.52 -10.49
C ASP A 668 -18.52 -9.65 -9.84
N HIS A 669 -18.78 -9.85 -8.55
CA HIS A 669 -19.76 -9.09 -7.78
C HIS A 669 -19.15 -7.97 -6.92
N LEU A 670 -17.82 -7.85 -6.89
CA LEU A 670 -17.10 -6.85 -6.10
C LEU A 670 -17.50 -6.80 -4.61
N ASN A 671 -17.93 -7.93 -4.06
CA ASN A 671 -18.41 -8.05 -2.67
C ASN A 671 -17.46 -8.86 -1.77
N ILE A 672 -16.22 -9.06 -2.18
CA ILE A 672 -15.22 -9.83 -1.43
C ILE A 672 -14.02 -8.93 -1.16
N LEU A 673 -13.65 -8.74 0.11
CA LEU A 673 -12.38 -8.08 0.43
C LEU A 673 -11.22 -8.98 0.06
N LYS A 674 -10.31 -8.46 -0.75
CA LYS A 674 -9.12 -9.16 -1.24
C LYS A 674 -7.99 -9.08 -0.22
N ILE A 675 -7.66 -10.19 0.44
CA ILE A 675 -6.69 -10.24 1.54
C ILE A 675 -5.50 -11.11 1.13
N LYS A 676 -4.46 -10.49 0.59
CA LYS A 676 -3.24 -11.14 0.10
C LYS A 676 -1.96 -10.32 0.41
N PRO A 677 -1.67 -10.03 1.68
CA PRO A 677 -0.53 -9.21 2.09
C PRO A 677 0.81 -9.83 1.67
N PRO A 678 1.94 -9.11 1.74
CA PRO A 678 3.26 -9.74 1.71
C PRO A 678 3.38 -10.91 2.70
N LEU A 679 4.10 -11.97 2.34
CA LEU A 679 4.28 -13.15 3.21
C LEU A 679 5.08 -12.84 4.47
N CYS A 680 5.82 -11.73 4.52
CA CYS A 680 6.56 -11.25 5.68
C CYS A 680 5.70 -10.44 6.67
N ILE A 681 4.37 -10.34 6.45
CA ILE A 681 3.45 -9.70 7.40
C ILE A 681 3.51 -10.37 8.76
N ASP A 682 3.48 -9.57 9.82
CA ASP A 682 3.58 -10.06 11.19
C ASP A 682 2.24 -10.06 11.92
N VAL A 683 2.29 -10.56 13.14
CA VAL A 683 1.16 -10.67 14.06
C VAL A 683 0.52 -9.32 14.36
N ALA A 684 1.32 -8.29 14.63
CA ALA A 684 0.82 -6.98 15.02
C ALA A 684 0.03 -6.34 13.88
N ALA A 685 0.52 -6.48 12.66
CA ALA A 685 -0.15 -6.01 11.45
C ALA A 685 -1.48 -6.72 11.19
N VAL A 686 -1.56 -8.04 11.30
CA VAL A 686 -2.84 -8.75 11.07
C VAL A 686 -3.86 -8.51 12.17
N ASP A 687 -3.42 -8.31 13.41
CA ASP A 687 -4.32 -7.89 14.49
C ASP A 687 -4.85 -6.48 14.24
N PHE A 688 -3.97 -5.54 13.88
CA PHE A 688 -4.36 -4.18 13.54
C PHE A 688 -5.38 -4.17 12.39
N PHE A 689 -5.17 -4.98 11.35
CA PHE A 689 -6.14 -5.14 10.27
C PHE A 689 -7.51 -5.61 10.79
N ALA A 690 -7.56 -6.67 11.59
CA ALA A 690 -8.81 -7.20 12.13
C ALA A 690 -9.51 -6.18 13.06
N ASP A 691 -8.76 -5.45 13.87
CA ASP A 691 -9.28 -4.40 14.75
C ASP A 691 -9.85 -3.21 13.96
N MET A 692 -9.18 -2.79 12.88
CA MET A 692 -9.68 -1.72 12.02
C MET A 692 -10.91 -2.15 11.23
N LEU A 693 -10.96 -3.40 10.79
CA LEU A 693 -12.12 -3.98 10.13
C LEU A 693 -13.34 -4.01 11.06
N ASP A 694 -13.15 -4.48 12.30
CA ASP A 694 -14.17 -4.45 13.36
C ASP A 694 -14.71 -3.02 13.58
N ARG A 695 -13.79 -2.06 13.77
CA ARG A 695 -14.12 -0.64 13.93
C ARG A 695 -14.91 -0.10 12.74
N ALA A 696 -14.51 -0.40 11.52
CA ALA A 696 -15.18 0.07 10.31
C ALA A 696 -16.59 -0.51 10.19
N LEU A 697 -16.76 -1.82 10.38
CA LEU A 697 -18.05 -2.48 10.35
C LEU A 697 -19.02 -1.93 11.41
N ALA A 698 -18.52 -1.66 12.63
CA ALA A 698 -19.31 -1.03 13.68
C ALA A 698 -19.77 0.38 13.30
N GLN A 699 -18.89 1.20 12.71
CA GLN A 699 -19.17 2.58 12.34
C GLN A 699 -20.15 2.71 11.16
N LEU A 700 -20.15 1.74 10.25
CA LEU A 700 -21.09 1.67 9.13
C LEU A 700 -22.47 1.10 9.53
N GLY A 701 -22.66 0.78 10.82
CA GLY A 701 -23.95 0.33 11.34
C GLY A 701 -24.28 -1.12 11.03
N HIS A 702 -23.29 -1.95 10.69
CA HIS A 702 -23.50 -3.39 10.46
C HIS A 702 -23.54 -4.22 11.76
N SER A 703 -23.62 -3.56 12.91
CA SER A 703 -23.82 -4.20 14.21
C SER A 703 -25.15 -4.94 14.21
N GLY A 704 -25.13 -6.25 14.47
CA GLY A 704 -26.32 -7.10 14.52
C GLY A 704 -27.30 -6.74 15.63
#